data_AF-A0A1Q5T8R2-F1
#
_entry.id   AF-A0A1Q5T8R2-F1
#
_cell.length_a   1.000
_cell.length_b   1.000
_cell.length_c   1.000
_cell.angle_alpha   90.00
_cell.angle_beta   90.00
_cell.angle_gamma   90.00
#
_symmetry.space_group_name_H-M   'P 1'
#
loop_
_entity.id
_entity.type
_entity.pdbx_description
1 polymer ?
#
loop_
_entity_poly.entity_id
_entity_poly.type
_entity_poly.pdbx_seq_one_letter_code
_entity_poly.pdbx_strand_id
1 'polypeptide(L)'
;MQIMSSITEKPDWDKKVFDEEITSKWRKEIAESGEDVSPKMMDWIIKELQWKSESFKKDGRVKVFDVGVVKSDTAISQELQKALKEAAVPFEDVPEDQKDYHPNSDQQVVDLVHPSLFPVIFGRSRILPDRTINLETCLGSVGQGDLLPVPSKDHIAHTPRYGYGWRATPREYSQKFQWLPCDVEFTEDAGCRIVSYINNAHPVKHRGLYEVVEKIITQAVPLWNETLAYRPYNERRIQYNSIDYEEDVIPEPDGQESDEDDDAYEERWQTYRNSRRFIQPEPAEFTPPNLERWGLINLQEAFAEEGLQVIVKLANIELTPEKPNYAGGSWHIEGQLNERICATAIYYYDSENITESTLAFRQRSEDNFEDVGYEQDCHEFLQAVYGFGPEVDSRNDTNVTQHLGSVVCKEGRLLTFPNVVQHCVSPFSLEDKTKPGHRKILALFLIDPHRRIISTANVPPQQEDWGMERQNLVTDLLANNLPPELQVMVEKDMPASFLTMDEAKAYRLELMEERSVASEVSNAAFETGNFSLCSSWIVTEKLYEQAVYLTKENFDNGVGLPLTAGLFLCHLEEDPAQIAFMRIYYQIPVTGTEDDLAKLAQQVIEPKVCSEREAFKQLMAQDCTAVPHYLGYVEK
;
A
#
# COMPACT_ATOMS: atom_id res chain seq x y z
N MET A 1 -0.23 16.68 -2.38
CA MET A 1 -1.02 15.73 -3.22
C MET A 1 -2.52 16.02 -3.18
N GLN A 2 -3.11 16.26 -2.01
CA GLN A 2 -4.55 16.52 -1.86
C GLN A 2 -5.06 17.69 -2.73
N ILE A 3 -4.30 18.78 -2.84
CA ILE A 3 -4.62 19.91 -3.74
C ILE A 3 -4.69 19.49 -5.22
N MET A 4 -3.79 18.62 -5.67
CA MET A 4 -3.88 18.11 -7.05
C MET A 4 -5.13 17.25 -7.24
N SER A 5 -5.46 16.44 -6.24
CA SER A 5 -6.71 15.67 -6.25
C SER A 5 -7.91 16.62 -6.40
N SER A 6 -7.99 17.67 -5.58
CA SER A 6 -9.11 18.62 -5.61
C SER A 6 -9.19 19.43 -6.92
N ILE A 7 -8.05 19.80 -7.52
CA ILE A 7 -8.03 20.46 -8.84
C ILE A 7 -8.49 19.49 -9.93
N THR A 8 -8.02 18.24 -9.92
CA THR A 8 -8.39 17.24 -10.92
C THR A 8 -9.84 16.74 -10.80
N GLU A 9 -10.56 17.09 -9.74
CA GLU A 9 -12.01 16.90 -9.63
C GLU A 9 -12.83 17.95 -10.39
N LYS A 10 -12.22 19.10 -10.73
CA LYS A 10 -12.92 20.19 -11.44
C LYS A 10 -13.12 19.80 -12.92
N PRO A 11 -14.29 20.06 -13.52
CA PRO A 11 -14.49 19.82 -14.95
C PRO A 11 -13.49 20.60 -15.81
N ASP A 12 -13.01 19.99 -16.89
CA ASP A 12 -12.03 20.57 -17.83
C ASP A 12 -10.73 21.08 -17.15
N TRP A 13 -10.33 20.49 -16.02
CA TRP A 13 -9.11 20.90 -15.31
C TRP A 13 -7.87 20.86 -16.22
N ASP A 14 -7.82 19.89 -17.15
CA ASP A 14 -6.74 19.64 -18.12
C ASP A 14 -6.57 20.77 -19.14
N LYS A 15 -7.62 21.57 -19.37
CA LYS A 15 -7.58 22.80 -20.17
C LYS A 15 -7.35 24.02 -19.29
N LYS A 16 -8.05 24.08 -18.15
CA LYS A 16 -8.02 25.20 -17.21
C LYS A 16 -6.67 25.41 -16.53
N VAL A 17 -5.84 24.36 -16.41
CA VAL A 17 -4.49 24.45 -15.84
C VAL A 17 -3.53 25.29 -16.68
N PHE A 18 -3.88 25.61 -17.93
CA PHE A 18 -3.11 26.52 -18.81
C PHE A 18 -3.66 27.96 -18.83
N ASP A 19 -4.77 28.21 -18.14
CA ASP A 19 -5.39 29.54 -18.06
C ASP A 19 -4.85 30.29 -16.83
N GLU A 20 -4.19 31.43 -17.07
CA GLU A 20 -3.58 32.24 -16.01
C GLU A 20 -4.60 32.85 -15.06
N GLU A 21 -5.79 33.23 -15.53
CA GLU A 21 -6.84 33.81 -14.69
C GLU A 21 -7.39 32.75 -13.74
N ILE A 22 -7.63 31.54 -14.25
CA ILE A 22 -8.14 30.42 -13.46
C ILE A 22 -7.09 29.91 -12.47
N THR A 23 -5.85 29.72 -12.91
CA THR A 23 -4.78 29.26 -12.01
C THR A 23 -4.46 30.31 -10.94
N SER A 24 -4.55 31.61 -11.25
CA SER A 24 -4.45 32.68 -10.24
C SER A 24 -5.57 32.60 -9.20
N LYS A 25 -6.80 32.25 -9.62
CA LYS A 25 -7.90 32.02 -8.69
C LYS A 25 -7.63 30.79 -7.80
N TRP A 26 -7.15 29.68 -8.35
CA TRP A 26 -6.79 28.51 -7.55
C TRP A 26 -5.69 28.81 -6.54
N ARG A 27 -4.67 29.58 -6.92
CA ARG A 27 -3.61 30.04 -6.00
C ARG A 27 -4.19 30.80 -4.82
N LYS A 28 -5.12 31.74 -5.10
CA LYS A 28 -5.79 32.51 -4.06
C LYS A 28 -6.65 31.62 -3.16
N GLU A 29 -7.46 30.73 -3.74
CA GLU A 29 -8.30 29.78 -3.00
C GLU A 29 -7.45 28.91 -2.04
N ILE A 30 -6.30 28.40 -2.49
CA ILE A 30 -5.39 27.61 -1.65
C ILE A 30 -4.69 28.47 -0.60
N ALA A 31 -4.17 29.65 -0.95
CA ALA A 31 -3.53 30.53 0.02
C ALA A 31 -4.48 30.98 1.15
N GLU A 32 -5.78 31.08 0.86
CA GLU A 32 -6.82 31.44 1.83
C GLU A 32 -7.40 30.23 2.59
N SER A 33 -7.03 28.99 2.22
CA SER A 33 -7.58 27.76 2.80
C SER A 33 -7.00 27.38 4.15
N GLY A 34 -5.83 27.94 4.51
CA GLY A 34 -5.09 27.56 5.71
C GLY A 34 -4.29 26.25 5.57
N GLU A 35 -4.28 25.65 4.38
CA GLU A 35 -3.40 24.52 4.03
C GLU A 35 -1.93 24.97 4.05
N ASP A 36 -1.05 24.09 4.52
CA ASP A 36 0.39 24.32 4.59
C ASP A 36 1.05 24.16 3.20
N VAL A 37 0.84 25.17 2.34
CA VAL A 37 1.34 25.18 0.95
C VAL A 37 1.93 26.52 0.58
N SER A 38 3.24 26.53 0.33
CA SER A 38 3.95 27.72 -0.11
C SER A 38 3.60 28.12 -1.57
N PRO A 39 3.89 29.37 -1.98
CA PRO A 39 3.78 29.78 -3.37
C PRO A 39 4.60 28.90 -4.34
N LYS A 40 5.80 28.45 -3.92
CA LYS A 40 6.65 27.57 -4.72
C LYS A 40 6.06 26.17 -4.88
N MET A 41 5.50 25.61 -3.79
CA MET A 41 4.77 24.35 -3.85
C MET A 41 3.57 24.44 -4.79
N MET A 42 2.84 25.56 -4.76
CA MET A 42 1.72 25.78 -5.66
C MET A 42 2.16 25.95 -7.12
N ASP A 43 3.28 26.64 -7.39
CA ASP A 43 3.90 26.70 -8.72
C ASP A 43 4.24 25.30 -9.25
N TRP A 44 4.88 24.51 -8.39
CA TRP A 44 5.25 23.13 -8.69
C TRP A 44 4.01 22.27 -9.01
N ILE A 45 2.95 22.38 -8.19
CA ILE A 45 1.67 21.67 -8.39
C ILE A 45 1.07 21.99 -9.76
N ILE A 46 1.00 23.27 -10.13
CA ILE A 46 0.45 23.69 -11.43
C ILE A 46 1.29 23.11 -12.57
N LYS A 47 2.62 23.14 -12.45
CA LYS A 47 3.53 22.59 -13.48
C LYS A 47 3.38 21.09 -13.64
N GLU A 48 3.26 20.33 -12.55
CA GLU A 48 3.02 18.89 -12.67
C GLU A 48 1.64 18.60 -13.25
N LEU A 49 0.59 19.36 -12.88
CA LEU A 49 -0.73 19.20 -13.49
C LEU A 49 -0.73 19.51 -14.99
N GLN A 50 0.02 20.53 -15.43
CA GLN A 50 0.23 20.82 -16.86
C GLN A 50 0.87 19.62 -17.57
N TRP A 51 1.91 19.03 -16.97
CA TRP A 51 2.54 17.82 -17.50
C TRP A 51 1.59 16.61 -17.52
N LYS A 52 0.89 16.32 -16.41
CA LYS A 52 -0.11 15.24 -16.31
C LYS A 52 -1.25 15.40 -17.31
N SER A 53 -1.58 16.63 -17.72
CA SER A 53 -2.63 16.88 -18.71
C SER A 53 -2.34 16.24 -20.08
N GLU A 54 -1.06 16.06 -20.45
CA GLU A 54 -0.67 15.43 -21.71
C GLU A 54 -1.00 13.95 -21.72
N SER A 55 -0.63 13.23 -20.65
CA SER A 55 -1.00 11.82 -20.45
C SER A 55 -2.52 11.68 -20.37
N PHE A 56 -3.19 12.52 -19.57
CA PHE A 56 -4.65 12.50 -19.42
C PHE A 56 -5.39 12.68 -20.76
N LYS A 57 -4.91 13.55 -21.66
CA LYS A 57 -5.51 13.70 -23.00
C LYS A 57 -5.39 12.46 -23.87
N LYS A 58 -4.33 11.66 -23.66
CA LYS A 58 -4.07 10.42 -24.40
C LYS A 58 -4.91 9.27 -23.90
N ASP A 59 -5.08 9.17 -22.58
CA ASP A 59 -5.56 7.94 -21.94
C ASP A 59 -6.69 8.11 -20.92
N GLY A 60 -7.07 9.34 -20.58
CA GLY A 60 -8.16 9.64 -19.65
C GLY A 60 -7.88 9.24 -18.20
N ARG A 61 -6.61 9.04 -17.80
CA ARG A 61 -6.21 8.58 -16.45
C ARG A 61 -5.44 9.63 -15.69
N VAL A 62 -5.58 9.62 -14.36
CA VAL A 62 -4.86 10.52 -13.45
C VAL A 62 -4.36 9.75 -12.24
N LYS A 63 -3.03 9.71 -12.05
CA LYS A 63 -2.42 9.31 -10.78
C LYS A 63 -2.61 10.40 -9.72
N VAL A 64 -3.43 10.08 -8.72
CA VAL A 64 -3.84 10.95 -7.61
C VAL A 64 -2.81 10.96 -6.49
N PHE A 65 -2.37 9.77 -6.07
CA PHE A 65 -1.37 9.58 -5.03
C PHE A 65 -0.17 8.81 -5.57
N ASP A 66 1.02 9.20 -5.14
CA ASP A 66 2.28 8.67 -5.66
C ASP A 66 2.47 7.18 -5.41
N VAL A 67 1.79 6.64 -4.40
CA VAL A 67 1.69 5.21 -4.09
C VAL A 67 0.93 4.39 -5.13
N GLY A 68 0.56 4.96 -6.29
CA GLY A 68 -0.10 4.22 -7.37
C GLY A 68 -1.62 4.24 -7.33
N VAL A 69 -2.23 5.23 -6.67
CA VAL A 69 -3.70 5.44 -6.76
C VAL A 69 -4.02 6.19 -8.04
N VAL A 70 -4.74 5.54 -8.96
CA VAL A 70 -5.04 6.05 -10.31
C VAL A 70 -6.55 6.04 -10.52
N LYS A 71 -7.10 7.14 -11.03
CA LYS A 71 -8.53 7.27 -11.35
C LYS A 71 -8.74 7.53 -12.84
N SER A 72 -9.87 7.07 -13.37
CA SER A 72 -10.38 7.46 -14.68
C SER A 72 -11.90 7.59 -14.64
N ASP A 73 -12.39 8.69 -15.21
CA ASP A 73 -13.83 8.97 -15.38
C ASP A 73 -14.32 8.63 -16.80
N THR A 74 -13.43 8.11 -17.66
CA THR A 74 -13.70 7.87 -19.09
C THR A 74 -13.32 6.46 -19.55
N ALA A 75 -12.62 5.67 -18.72
CA ALA A 75 -12.24 4.30 -19.04
C ALA A 75 -13.44 3.39 -19.35
N ILE A 76 -14.57 3.58 -18.67
CA ILE A 76 -15.78 2.79 -18.91
C ILE A 76 -16.81 3.63 -19.66
N SER A 77 -17.15 3.21 -20.89
CA SER A 77 -18.20 3.85 -21.70
C SER A 77 -19.59 3.73 -21.06
N GLN A 78 -20.49 4.66 -21.39
CA GLN A 78 -21.88 4.64 -20.90
C GLN A 78 -22.63 3.37 -21.34
N GLU A 79 -22.32 2.86 -22.53
CA GLU A 79 -22.89 1.60 -23.04
C GLU A 79 -22.45 0.41 -22.19
N LEU A 80 -21.18 0.34 -21.82
CA LEU A 80 -20.64 -0.71 -20.96
C LEU A 80 -21.17 -0.59 -19.52
N GLN A 81 -21.30 0.63 -19.00
CA GLN A 81 -21.92 0.89 -17.71
C GLN A 81 -23.37 0.39 -17.69
N LYS A 82 -24.15 0.72 -18.72
CA LYS A 82 -25.54 0.26 -18.86
C LYS A 82 -25.61 -1.27 -18.93
N ALA A 83 -24.72 -1.91 -19.69
CA ALA A 83 -24.64 -3.36 -19.76
C ALA A 83 -24.33 -4.00 -18.39
N LEU A 84 -23.49 -3.37 -17.56
CA LEU A 84 -23.25 -3.83 -16.18
C LEU A 84 -24.50 -3.70 -15.30
N LYS A 85 -25.22 -2.56 -15.38
CA LYS A 85 -26.50 -2.39 -14.66
C LYS A 85 -27.48 -3.50 -15.04
N GLU A 86 -27.63 -3.79 -16.35
CA GLU A 86 -28.49 -4.87 -16.84
C GLU A 86 -28.02 -6.26 -16.39
N ALA A 87 -26.72 -6.53 -16.39
CA ALA A 87 -26.15 -7.80 -15.94
C ALA A 87 -26.24 -8.03 -14.42
N ALA A 88 -26.38 -6.95 -13.63
CA ALA A 88 -26.56 -7.03 -12.18
C ALA A 88 -28.02 -7.32 -11.77
N VAL A 89 -29.02 -6.98 -12.61
CA VAL A 89 -30.45 -7.16 -12.31
C VAL A 89 -30.80 -8.55 -11.77
N PRO A 90 -30.32 -9.68 -12.32
CA PRO A 90 -30.67 -11.01 -11.80
C PRO A 90 -30.22 -11.27 -10.36
N PHE A 91 -29.24 -10.51 -9.85
CA PHE A 91 -28.76 -10.58 -8.48
C PHE A 91 -29.52 -9.60 -7.57
N GLU A 92 -30.01 -8.49 -8.11
CA GLU A 92 -30.72 -7.44 -7.38
C GLU A 92 -32.21 -7.74 -7.21
N ASP A 93 -32.85 -8.25 -8.27
CA ASP A 93 -34.30 -8.56 -8.33
C ASP A 93 -34.59 -9.94 -7.73
N VAL A 94 -34.18 -10.12 -6.47
CA VAL A 94 -34.48 -11.29 -5.66
C VAL A 94 -35.48 -10.93 -4.55
N PRO A 95 -36.32 -11.88 -4.10
CA PRO A 95 -37.18 -11.66 -2.94
C PRO A 95 -36.39 -11.16 -1.72
N GLU A 96 -37.00 -10.28 -0.92
CA GLU A 96 -36.34 -9.62 0.21
C GLU A 96 -35.77 -10.61 1.25
N ASP A 97 -36.45 -11.75 1.45
CA ASP A 97 -36.00 -12.85 2.32
C ASP A 97 -34.82 -13.65 1.74
N GLN A 98 -34.51 -13.47 0.45
CA GLN A 98 -33.40 -14.10 -0.25
C GLN A 98 -32.21 -13.16 -0.47
N LYS A 99 -32.38 -11.85 -0.22
CA LYS A 99 -31.27 -10.89 -0.30
C LYS A 99 -30.15 -11.29 0.65
N ASP A 100 -28.93 -11.31 0.11
CA ASP A 100 -27.75 -11.66 0.87
C ASP A 100 -27.13 -10.40 1.51
N TYR A 101 -27.61 -10.06 2.70
CA TYR A 101 -27.05 -8.95 3.45
C TYR A 101 -25.69 -9.31 4.04
N HIS A 102 -24.72 -8.42 3.85
CA HIS A 102 -23.40 -8.55 4.44
C HIS A 102 -23.53 -8.60 5.97
N PRO A 103 -22.87 -9.54 6.67
CA PRO A 103 -22.96 -9.63 8.12
C PRO A 103 -22.54 -8.32 8.81
N ASN A 104 -23.22 -7.98 9.90
CA ASN A 104 -22.98 -6.76 10.70
C ASN A 104 -23.15 -5.43 9.96
N SER A 105 -23.81 -5.41 8.79
CA SER A 105 -24.04 -4.19 7.99
C SER A 105 -25.35 -3.45 8.31
N ASP A 106 -26.09 -3.88 9.33
CA ASP A 106 -27.46 -3.41 9.60
C ASP A 106 -28.39 -3.48 8.36
N GLN A 107 -28.22 -4.51 7.52
CA GLN A 107 -28.97 -4.68 6.26
C GLN A 107 -28.80 -3.49 5.29
N GLN A 108 -27.66 -2.80 5.32
CA GLN A 108 -27.36 -1.71 4.40
C GLN A 108 -26.43 -2.13 3.27
N VAL A 109 -25.72 -3.27 3.40
CA VAL A 109 -24.80 -3.76 2.38
C VAL A 109 -25.33 -5.08 1.83
N VAL A 110 -25.61 -5.12 0.52
CA VAL A 110 -26.12 -6.30 -0.20
C VAL A 110 -24.98 -6.88 -1.04
N ASP A 111 -24.64 -8.14 -0.77
CA ASP A 111 -23.63 -8.91 -1.48
C ASP A 111 -24.27 -9.58 -2.70
N LEU A 112 -23.97 -9.09 -3.92
CA LEU A 112 -24.48 -9.69 -5.16
C LEU A 112 -23.57 -10.85 -5.61
N VAL A 113 -22.27 -10.58 -5.67
CA VAL A 113 -21.21 -11.56 -5.91
C VAL A 113 -20.15 -11.28 -4.86
N HIS A 114 -19.96 -12.18 -3.89
CA HIS A 114 -19.02 -11.94 -2.81
C HIS A 114 -18.03 -13.11 -2.65
N PRO A 115 -16.71 -12.84 -2.62
CA PRO A 115 -15.69 -13.89 -2.61
C PRO A 115 -15.64 -14.70 -1.31
N SER A 116 -16.21 -14.18 -0.22
CA SER A 116 -16.37 -14.94 1.04
C SER A 116 -17.50 -15.96 1.01
N LEU A 117 -18.30 -16.02 -0.05
CA LEU A 117 -19.31 -17.06 -0.23
C LEU A 117 -18.74 -18.15 -1.16
N PHE A 118 -18.83 -19.41 -0.74
CA PHE A 118 -18.16 -20.56 -1.40
C PHE A 118 -16.64 -20.39 -1.64
N PRO A 119 -15.85 -19.89 -0.67
CA PRO A 119 -14.39 -19.85 -0.80
C PRO A 119 -13.81 -21.28 -0.80
N VAL A 120 -12.50 -21.41 -1.01
CA VAL A 120 -11.81 -22.64 -0.57
C VAL A 120 -11.94 -22.74 0.95
N ILE A 121 -12.35 -23.90 1.43
CA ILE A 121 -12.34 -24.28 2.84
C ILE A 121 -11.40 -25.47 2.96
N PHE A 122 -10.19 -25.25 3.47
CA PHE A 122 -9.19 -26.31 3.59
C PHE A 122 -9.69 -27.44 4.50
N GLY A 123 -9.53 -28.68 4.06
CA GLY A 123 -10.09 -29.86 4.72
C GLY A 123 -11.55 -30.16 4.39
N ARG A 124 -12.23 -29.31 3.58
CA ARG A 124 -13.65 -29.46 3.19
C ARG A 124 -13.88 -29.37 1.69
N SER A 125 -13.21 -28.44 1.00
CA SER A 125 -13.30 -28.25 -0.46
C SER A 125 -12.57 -29.36 -1.21
N ARG A 126 -13.06 -29.66 -2.43
CA ARG A 126 -12.40 -30.59 -3.35
C ARG A 126 -11.59 -29.84 -4.40
N ILE A 127 -10.47 -30.43 -4.82
CA ILE A 127 -9.57 -29.89 -5.83
C ILE A 127 -9.26 -30.95 -6.89
N LEU A 128 -9.05 -30.53 -8.13
CA LEU A 128 -8.53 -31.35 -9.22
C LEU A 128 -7.00 -31.19 -9.26
N PRO A 129 -6.21 -32.15 -8.73
CA PRO A 129 -4.76 -32.01 -8.64
C PRO A 129 -4.05 -32.22 -9.98
N ASP A 130 -4.69 -32.91 -10.92
CA ASP A 130 -4.12 -33.42 -12.16
C ASP A 130 -4.60 -32.69 -13.41
N ARG A 131 -5.62 -31.82 -13.30
CA ARG A 131 -6.21 -31.11 -14.43
C ARG A 131 -6.88 -29.80 -14.02
N THR A 132 -7.16 -28.96 -15.02
CA THR A 132 -7.99 -27.77 -14.89
C THR A 132 -9.33 -27.93 -15.59
N ILE A 133 -10.31 -27.08 -15.24
CA ILE A 133 -11.62 -26.98 -15.86
C ILE A 133 -11.85 -25.58 -16.43
N ASN A 134 -12.66 -25.50 -17.48
CA ASN A 134 -13.06 -24.23 -18.09
C ASN A 134 -14.57 -24.01 -17.96
N LEU A 135 -15.09 -22.91 -18.53
CA LEU A 135 -16.52 -22.58 -18.50
C LEU A 135 -17.44 -23.65 -19.10
N GLU A 136 -16.96 -24.45 -20.05
CA GLU A 136 -17.74 -25.51 -20.69
C GLU A 136 -17.76 -26.80 -19.86
N THR A 137 -16.65 -27.12 -19.18
CA THR A 137 -16.49 -28.37 -18.44
C THR A 137 -16.78 -28.25 -16.94
N CYS A 138 -16.93 -27.05 -16.39
CA CYS A 138 -17.02 -26.86 -14.95
C CYS A 138 -18.29 -27.47 -14.33
N LEU A 139 -19.44 -27.33 -14.98
CA LEU A 139 -20.72 -27.89 -14.48
C LEU A 139 -20.72 -29.43 -14.50
N GLY A 140 -20.06 -30.05 -15.47
CA GLY A 140 -19.87 -31.51 -15.48
C GLY A 140 -18.90 -32.01 -14.40
N SER A 141 -18.10 -31.11 -13.84
CA SER A 141 -17.04 -31.40 -12.87
C SER A 141 -17.47 -31.25 -11.41
N VAL A 142 -18.70 -30.76 -11.15
CA VAL A 142 -19.23 -30.58 -9.79
C VAL A 142 -19.10 -31.88 -8.98
N GLY A 143 -18.56 -31.75 -7.77
CA GLY A 143 -18.34 -32.86 -6.83
C GLY A 143 -17.17 -33.80 -7.15
N GLN A 144 -16.42 -33.56 -8.23
CA GLN A 144 -15.19 -34.30 -8.55
C GLN A 144 -13.97 -33.79 -7.76
N GLY A 145 -12.84 -34.48 -7.87
CA GLY A 145 -11.56 -34.10 -7.26
C GLY A 145 -11.31 -34.71 -5.90
N ASP A 146 -10.12 -34.49 -5.35
CA ASP A 146 -9.69 -34.98 -4.05
C ASP A 146 -9.97 -33.95 -2.96
N LEU A 147 -10.10 -34.39 -1.70
CA LEU A 147 -10.24 -33.47 -0.57
C LEU A 147 -8.95 -32.65 -0.41
N LEU A 148 -9.06 -31.33 -0.48
CA LEU A 148 -7.92 -30.44 -0.32
C LEU A 148 -7.44 -30.45 1.14
N PRO A 149 -6.19 -30.84 1.43
CA PRO A 149 -5.70 -30.93 2.81
C PRO A 149 -5.51 -29.55 3.44
N VAL A 150 -5.52 -29.52 4.78
CA VAL A 150 -5.17 -28.32 5.56
C VAL A 150 -3.67 -28.02 5.39
N PRO A 151 -3.29 -26.79 4.99
CA PRO A 151 -1.89 -26.39 4.86
C PRO A 151 -1.12 -26.58 6.18
N SER A 152 0.04 -27.25 6.12
CA SER A 152 0.90 -27.47 7.30
C SER A 152 1.46 -26.15 7.83
N LYS A 153 1.52 -26.00 9.17
CA LYS A 153 2.14 -24.84 9.82
C LYS A 153 3.61 -24.66 9.42
N ASP A 154 4.33 -25.75 9.17
CA ASP A 154 5.74 -25.70 8.75
C ASP A 154 5.92 -25.10 7.35
N HIS A 155 4.92 -25.26 6.47
CA HIS A 155 4.92 -24.68 5.13
C HIS A 155 4.47 -23.20 5.12
N ILE A 156 3.86 -22.76 6.22
CA ILE A 156 3.30 -21.41 6.40
C ILE A 156 4.26 -20.51 7.18
N ALA A 157 5.11 -21.10 8.03
CA ALA A 157 6.11 -20.39 8.82
C ALA A 157 7.05 -19.57 7.93
N HIS A 158 6.72 -18.29 7.75
CA HIS A 158 7.68 -17.32 7.29
C HIS A 158 8.60 -17.06 8.47
N THR A 159 9.74 -17.75 8.54
CA THR A 159 10.85 -17.24 9.34
C THR A 159 11.14 -15.85 8.80
N PRO A 160 11.02 -14.77 9.59
CA PRO A 160 11.49 -13.46 9.15
C PRO A 160 12.96 -13.63 8.77
N ARG A 161 13.27 -13.55 7.47
CA ARG A 161 14.67 -13.48 7.05
C ARG A 161 15.16 -12.10 7.47
N TYR A 162 15.88 -12.08 8.60
CA TYR A 162 16.67 -11.04 9.24
C TYR A 162 16.76 -9.64 8.58
N GLY A 163 16.64 -8.61 9.42
CA GLY A 163 17.42 -7.36 9.29
C GLY A 163 16.63 -6.08 9.60
N TYR A 164 16.83 -5.54 10.82
CA TYR A 164 16.52 -4.17 11.30
C TYR A 164 15.07 -3.65 11.16
N GLY A 165 14.49 -3.20 12.28
CA GLY A 165 13.34 -2.28 12.33
C GLY A 165 11.93 -2.87 12.14
N TRP A 166 11.77 -3.92 11.34
CA TRP A 166 10.42 -4.40 11.02
C TRP A 166 9.89 -5.36 12.10
N ARG A 167 9.01 -4.89 12.99
CA ARG A 167 7.91 -5.75 13.47
C ARG A 167 7.09 -6.11 12.24
N ALA A 168 7.57 -7.08 11.46
CA ALA A 168 6.87 -7.62 10.32
C ALA A 168 5.50 -8.05 10.83
N THR A 169 4.46 -7.28 10.51
CA THR A 169 3.11 -7.74 10.68
C THR A 169 3.00 -8.99 9.83
N PRO A 170 2.88 -10.19 10.43
CA PRO A 170 2.63 -11.35 9.62
C PRO A 170 1.23 -11.10 9.06
N ARG A 171 1.14 -10.76 7.76
CA ARG A 171 -0.10 -11.05 7.05
C ARG A 171 -0.27 -12.55 7.25
N GLU A 172 -1.23 -12.96 8.07
CA GLU A 172 -1.33 -14.37 8.41
C GLU A 172 -1.88 -15.10 7.19
N TYR A 173 -1.13 -16.10 6.71
CA TYR A 173 -1.66 -17.04 5.74
C TYR A 173 -2.77 -17.84 6.42
N SER A 174 -4.00 -17.77 5.89
CA SER A 174 -5.12 -18.50 6.48
C SER A 174 -4.92 -20.01 6.31
N GLN A 175 -5.05 -20.75 7.42
CA GLN A 175 -5.11 -22.22 7.36
C GLN A 175 -6.50 -22.74 7.01
N LYS A 176 -7.53 -21.88 7.03
CA LYS A 176 -8.93 -22.28 6.89
C LYS A 176 -9.50 -21.90 5.53
N PHE A 177 -9.27 -20.68 5.08
CA PHE A 177 -9.96 -20.13 3.91
C PHE A 177 -9.01 -19.61 2.85
N GLN A 178 -9.44 -19.60 1.59
CA GLN A 178 -8.82 -18.81 0.53
C GLN A 178 -9.92 -18.35 -0.44
N TRP A 179 -9.94 -17.08 -0.80
CA TRP A 179 -10.80 -16.64 -1.90
C TRP A 179 -10.40 -17.31 -3.23
N LEU A 180 -11.40 -17.57 -4.07
CA LEU A 180 -11.24 -18.22 -5.37
C LEU A 180 -11.23 -17.17 -6.50
N PRO A 181 -10.08 -16.87 -7.12
CA PRO A 181 -10.06 -16.10 -8.35
C PRO A 181 -10.62 -16.92 -9.52
N CYS A 182 -11.07 -16.22 -10.56
CA CYS A 182 -11.21 -16.77 -11.90
C CYS A 182 -9.95 -16.49 -12.73
N ASP A 183 -9.65 -17.40 -13.65
CA ASP A 183 -8.55 -17.28 -14.59
C ASP A 183 -9.00 -16.47 -15.82
N VAL A 184 -8.13 -15.57 -16.27
CA VAL A 184 -8.37 -14.61 -17.35
C VAL A 184 -7.24 -14.70 -18.36
N GLU A 185 -7.56 -14.86 -19.63
CA GLU A 185 -6.59 -14.87 -20.74
C GLU A 185 -6.65 -13.56 -21.52
N PHE A 186 -5.52 -13.16 -22.10
CA PHE A 186 -5.49 -12.05 -23.05
C PHE A 186 -5.88 -12.53 -24.45
N THR A 187 -6.67 -11.74 -25.17
CA THR A 187 -7.09 -12.04 -26.54
C THR A 187 -6.18 -11.35 -27.57
N GLU A 188 -6.22 -11.81 -28.82
CA GLU A 188 -5.39 -11.26 -29.91
C GLU A 188 -5.65 -9.76 -30.17
N ASP A 189 -6.84 -9.27 -29.87
CA ASP A 189 -7.27 -7.87 -30.01
C ASP A 189 -7.00 -7.02 -28.76
N ALA A 190 -6.12 -7.47 -27.88
CA ALA A 190 -5.79 -6.81 -26.61
C ALA A 190 -6.96 -6.71 -25.61
N GLY A 191 -7.94 -7.58 -25.73
CA GLY A 191 -9.00 -7.78 -24.75
C GLY A 191 -8.62 -8.82 -23.68
N CYS A 192 -9.55 -9.03 -22.77
CA CYS A 192 -9.50 -10.08 -21.76
C CYS A 192 -10.68 -11.03 -21.91
N ARG A 193 -10.46 -12.32 -21.64
CA ARG A 193 -11.48 -13.37 -21.63
C ARG A 193 -11.41 -14.17 -20.34
N ILE A 194 -12.54 -14.36 -19.66
CA ILE A 194 -12.62 -15.21 -18.47
C ILE A 194 -12.74 -16.66 -18.94
N VAL A 195 -11.84 -17.54 -18.47
CA VAL A 195 -11.77 -18.93 -18.94
C VAL A 195 -12.20 -19.97 -17.90
N SER A 196 -12.26 -19.57 -16.62
CA SER A 196 -12.86 -20.37 -15.53
C SER A 196 -14.02 -19.62 -14.87
N TYR A 197 -14.89 -20.32 -14.14
CA TYR A 197 -16.10 -19.69 -13.61
C TYR A 197 -15.78 -18.60 -12.57
N ILE A 198 -16.55 -17.52 -12.54
CA ILE A 198 -16.53 -16.53 -11.46
C ILE A 198 -17.20 -17.16 -10.23
N ASN A 199 -16.51 -17.16 -9.09
CA ASN A 199 -17.07 -17.67 -7.85
C ASN A 199 -18.39 -16.92 -7.52
N ASN A 200 -19.41 -17.68 -7.12
CA ASN A 200 -20.76 -17.19 -6.86
C ASN A 200 -21.54 -16.64 -8.08
N ALA A 201 -21.07 -16.86 -9.32
CA ALA A 201 -21.81 -16.49 -10.52
C ALA A 201 -21.88 -17.64 -11.54
N HIS A 202 -23.09 -18.21 -11.72
CA HIS A 202 -23.31 -19.35 -12.61
C HIS A 202 -22.96 -19.02 -14.07
N PRO A 203 -22.09 -19.80 -14.75
CA PRO A 203 -21.53 -19.45 -16.06
C PRO A 203 -22.57 -19.38 -17.19
N VAL A 204 -23.62 -20.21 -17.14
CA VAL A 204 -24.72 -20.17 -18.11
C VAL A 204 -25.78 -19.11 -17.75
N LYS A 205 -26.34 -19.15 -16.53
CA LYS A 205 -27.41 -18.23 -16.11
C LYS A 205 -26.97 -16.76 -16.10
N HIS A 206 -25.71 -16.49 -15.75
CA HIS A 206 -25.17 -15.14 -15.61
C HIS A 206 -24.16 -14.79 -16.72
N ARG A 207 -24.30 -15.39 -17.91
CA ARG A 207 -23.39 -15.16 -19.05
C ARG A 207 -23.18 -13.67 -19.37
N GLY A 208 -24.23 -12.85 -19.27
CA GLY A 208 -24.13 -11.40 -19.48
C GLY A 208 -23.16 -10.71 -18.52
N LEU A 209 -23.05 -11.18 -17.27
CA LEU A 209 -22.09 -10.66 -16.31
C LEU A 209 -20.65 -10.97 -16.74
N TYR A 210 -20.37 -12.19 -17.22
CA TYR A 210 -19.04 -12.57 -17.70
C TYR A 210 -18.61 -11.69 -18.87
N GLU A 211 -19.47 -11.52 -19.88
CA GLU A 211 -19.18 -10.73 -21.08
C GLU A 211 -18.91 -9.24 -20.75
N VAL A 212 -19.55 -8.71 -19.71
CA VAL A 212 -19.34 -7.33 -19.24
C VAL A 212 -18.08 -7.21 -18.40
N VAL A 213 -17.85 -8.13 -17.46
CA VAL A 213 -16.68 -8.11 -16.58
C VAL A 213 -15.38 -8.28 -17.39
N GLU A 214 -15.37 -9.13 -18.42
CA GLU A 214 -14.26 -9.25 -19.39
C GLU A 214 -13.83 -7.90 -19.98
N LYS A 215 -14.81 -7.12 -20.44
CA LYS A 215 -14.57 -5.78 -21.01
C LYS A 215 -14.12 -4.79 -19.94
N ILE A 216 -14.65 -4.87 -18.72
CA ILE A 216 -14.21 -3.99 -17.63
C ILE A 216 -12.78 -4.33 -17.19
N ILE A 217 -12.41 -5.62 -17.11
CA ILE A 217 -11.03 -6.05 -16.84
C ILE A 217 -10.10 -5.50 -17.93
N THR A 218 -10.51 -5.57 -19.20
CA THR A 218 -9.76 -4.99 -20.34
C THR A 218 -9.47 -3.50 -20.11
N GLN A 219 -10.45 -2.73 -19.61
CA GLN A 219 -10.26 -1.31 -19.28
C GLN A 219 -9.46 -1.07 -18.00
N ALA A 220 -9.47 -2.02 -17.04
CA ALA A 220 -8.73 -1.93 -15.80
C ALA A 220 -7.23 -2.23 -15.98
N VAL A 221 -6.85 -3.10 -16.92
CA VAL A 221 -5.44 -3.50 -17.16
C VAL A 221 -4.51 -2.30 -17.38
N PRO A 222 -4.83 -1.32 -18.24
CA PRO A 222 -3.99 -0.13 -18.40
C PRO A 222 -3.87 0.70 -17.11
N LEU A 223 -4.90 0.75 -16.27
CA LEU A 223 -4.82 1.45 -14.98
C LEU A 223 -3.95 0.67 -13.99
N TRP A 224 -4.06 -0.66 -13.95
CA TRP A 224 -3.17 -1.51 -13.15
C TRP A 224 -1.71 -1.39 -13.55
N ASN A 225 -1.40 -1.26 -14.84
CA ASN A 225 -0.03 -0.99 -15.32
C ASN A 225 0.56 0.28 -14.67
N GLU A 226 -0.24 1.34 -14.54
CA GLU A 226 0.21 2.60 -13.92
C GLU A 226 0.23 2.53 -12.38
N THR A 227 -0.71 1.79 -11.79
CA THR A 227 -0.80 1.52 -10.35
C THR A 227 0.38 0.69 -9.84
N LEU A 228 0.80 -0.33 -10.59
CA LEU A 228 1.89 -1.25 -10.22
C LEU A 228 3.28 -0.76 -10.68
N ALA A 229 3.36 0.35 -11.41
CA ALA A 229 4.63 0.91 -11.87
C ALA A 229 5.53 1.30 -10.68
N TYR A 230 6.74 0.75 -10.64
CA TYR A 230 7.73 1.08 -9.61
C TYR A 230 8.30 2.48 -9.83
N ARG A 231 8.30 3.31 -8.78
CA ARG A 231 8.98 4.61 -8.76
C ARG A 231 10.25 4.51 -7.90
N PRO A 232 11.41 4.98 -8.41
CA PRO A 232 12.63 5.03 -7.61
C PRO A 232 12.46 5.85 -6.34
N TYR A 233 12.96 5.33 -5.22
CA TYR A 233 12.87 5.96 -3.90
C TYR A 233 13.56 7.34 -3.83
N ASN A 234 14.56 7.61 -4.69
CA ASN A 234 15.27 8.89 -4.73
C ASN A 234 14.54 10.01 -5.50
N GLU A 235 13.35 9.78 -6.04
CA GLU A 235 12.56 10.79 -6.77
C GLU A 235 11.49 11.45 -5.88
N ARG A 236 11.89 11.99 -4.71
CA ARG A 236 11.00 12.78 -3.83
C ARG A 236 10.59 14.10 -4.51
N ARG A 237 9.35 14.57 -4.26
CA ARG A 237 8.84 15.86 -4.79
C ARG A 237 9.58 17.06 -4.20
N ILE A 238 9.91 16.96 -2.92
CA ILE A 238 10.73 17.92 -2.18
C ILE A 238 12.00 17.16 -1.81
N GLN A 239 13.13 17.56 -2.39
CA GLN A 239 14.43 16.98 -2.09
C GLN A 239 15.14 17.85 -1.06
N TYR A 240 15.55 17.25 0.04
CA TYR A 240 16.37 17.88 1.07
C TYR A 240 17.24 16.79 1.71
N ASN A 241 18.45 17.18 2.11
CA ASN A 241 19.43 16.29 2.74
C ASN A 241 19.76 16.73 4.17
N SER A 242 19.32 17.92 4.58
CA SER A 242 19.48 18.45 5.93
C SER A 242 18.22 19.20 6.36
N ILE A 243 18.08 19.39 7.66
CA ILE A 243 17.07 20.23 8.29
C ILE A 243 17.73 21.55 8.68
N ASP A 244 17.20 22.65 8.15
CA ASP A 244 17.72 23.99 8.38
C ASP A 244 16.80 24.76 9.35
N TYR A 245 17.40 25.68 10.12
CA TYR A 245 16.69 26.52 11.09
C TYR A 245 16.93 28.01 10.79
N GLU A 246 15.96 28.86 11.14
CA GLU A 246 16.15 30.32 11.12
C GLU A 246 17.26 30.74 12.10
N GLU A 247 17.78 31.96 11.96
CA GLU A 247 18.76 32.50 12.91
C GLU A 247 18.23 32.44 14.34
N ASP A 248 19.04 31.88 15.24
CA ASP A 248 18.63 31.62 16.61
C ASP A 248 18.32 32.93 17.35
N VAL A 249 17.11 33.01 17.90
CA VAL A 249 16.67 34.17 18.71
C VAL A 249 17.34 34.15 20.09
N ILE A 250 17.66 32.95 20.58
CA ILE A 250 18.33 32.70 21.87
C ILE A 250 19.71 32.11 21.56
N PRO A 251 20.80 32.61 22.16
CA PRO A 251 22.13 32.04 21.93
C PRO A 251 22.22 30.60 22.48
N GLU A 252 22.97 29.76 21.78
CA GLU A 252 23.31 28.40 22.21
C GLU A 252 23.99 28.44 23.60
N PRO A 253 23.65 27.54 24.54
CA PRO A 253 24.28 27.53 25.86
C PRO A 253 25.79 27.17 25.82
N ASP A 254 26.66 28.10 26.25
CA ASP A 254 28.13 27.98 26.26
C ASP A 254 28.73 26.97 27.29
N GLY A 255 27.96 25.99 27.75
CA GLY A 255 28.33 25.02 28.80
C GLY A 255 27.66 25.28 30.16
N GLN A 256 27.69 24.28 31.04
CA GLN A 256 27.09 24.35 32.38
C GLN A 256 27.84 25.34 33.27
N GLU A 257 27.11 26.25 33.90
CA GLU A 257 27.69 27.23 34.82
C GLU A 257 28.05 26.60 36.17
N SER A 258 29.04 27.15 36.88
CA SER A 258 29.55 26.54 38.13
C SER A 258 28.52 26.44 39.26
N ASP A 259 27.51 27.30 39.20
CA ASP A 259 26.46 27.43 40.21
C ASP A 259 25.12 26.85 39.73
N GLU A 260 25.12 26.23 38.54
CA GLU A 260 23.96 25.66 37.86
C GLU A 260 23.95 24.14 38.05
N ASP A 261 22.81 23.60 38.49
CA ASP A 261 22.62 22.15 38.54
C ASP A 261 22.26 21.59 37.16
N ASP A 262 22.37 20.27 37.01
CA ASP A 262 22.15 19.58 35.74
C ASP A 262 20.74 19.85 35.16
N ASP A 263 19.74 19.96 36.04
CA ASP A 263 18.35 20.23 35.67
C ASP A 263 18.18 21.64 35.08
N ALA A 264 18.82 22.66 35.68
CA ALA A 264 18.77 24.03 35.18
C ALA A 264 19.53 24.21 33.85
N TYR A 265 20.65 23.49 33.69
CA TYR A 265 21.38 23.47 32.42
C TYR A 265 20.56 22.82 31.30
N GLU A 266 19.89 21.69 31.60
CA GLU A 266 18.98 21.03 30.65
C GLU A 266 17.79 21.94 30.31
N GLU A 267 17.20 22.66 31.27
CA GLU A 267 16.09 23.60 31.01
C GLU A 267 16.49 24.73 30.04
N ARG A 268 17.72 25.24 30.13
CA ARG A 268 18.25 26.20 29.14
C ARG A 268 18.41 25.60 27.76
N TRP A 269 18.92 24.38 27.67
CA TRP A 269 19.04 23.65 26.41
C TRP A 269 17.68 23.40 25.77
N GLN A 270 16.70 22.97 26.57
CA GLN A 270 15.33 22.79 26.13
C GLN A 270 14.71 24.12 25.67
N THR A 271 14.95 25.21 26.39
CA THR A 271 14.48 26.55 26.01
C THR A 271 15.10 27.01 24.69
N TYR A 272 16.41 26.81 24.51
CA TYR A 272 17.10 27.08 23.25
C TYR A 272 16.49 26.26 22.12
N ARG A 273 16.42 24.93 22.24
CA ARG A 273 15.85 24.01 21.25
C ARG A 273 14.41 24.39 20.87
N ASN A 274 13.54 24.62 21.86
CA ASN A 274 12.14 25.01 21.65
C ASN A 274 11.97 26.41 21.02
N SER A 275 12.98 27.27 21.11
CA SER A 275 12.94 28.61 20.51
C SER A 275 13.29 28.61 19.01
N ARG A 276 13.94 27.53 18.54
CA ARG A 276 14.40 27.43 17.15
C ARG A 276 13.22 27.24 16.21
N ARG A 277 13.33 27.88 15.05
CA ARG A 277 12.28 27.86 14.03
C ARG A 277 12.76 27.09 12.83
N PHE A 278 12.08 25.98 12.58
CA PHE A 278 12.31 25.13 11.44
C PHE A 278 12.04 25.87 10.12
N ILE A 279 12.97 25.77 9.16
CA ILE A 279 12.75 26.24 7.79
C ILE A 279 12.15 25.10 6.97
N GLN A 280 10.91 25.29 6.52
CA GLN A 280 10.25 24.29 5.70
C GLN A 280 10.98 24.06 4.37
N PRO A 281 11.35 22.81 4.04
CA PRO A 281 11.92 22.48 2.76
C PRO A 281 10.97 22.83 1.62
N GLU A 282 11.49 23.56 0.64
CA GLU A 282 10.74 23.98 -0.54
C GLU A 282 11.12 23.09 -1.75
N PRO A 283 10.18 22.82 -2.68
CA PRO A 283 10.53 22.09 -3.89
C PRO A 283 11.47 22.91 -4.78
N ALA A 284 12.35 22.20 -5.48
CA ALA A 284 13.10 22.75 -6.60
C ALA A 284 12.17 23.09 -7.78
N GLU A 285 12.69 23.68 -8.86
CA GLU A 285 11.91 23.87 -10.08
C GLU A 285 11.40 22.53 -10.62
N PHE A 286 10.14 22.51 -11.08
CA PHE A 286 9.53 21.29 -11.60
C PHE A 286 10.29 20.77 -12.83
N THR A 287 10.68 19.51 -12.77
CA THR A 287 11.21 18.76 -13.92
C THR A 287 10.32 17.54 -14.17
N PRO A 288 9.91 17.28 -15.42
CA PRO A 288 9.16 16.08 -15.74
C PRO A 288 9.92 14.82 -15.31
N PRO A 289 9.27 13.84 -14.67
CA PRO A 289 9.94 12.63 -14.24
C PRO A 289 10.43 11.81 -15.44
N ASN A 290 11.58 11.16 -15.27
CA ASN A 290 12.10 10.24 -16.29
C ASN A 290 11.39 8.89 -16.19
N LEU A 291 10.36 8.71 -17.01
CA LEU A 291 9.56 7.48 -17.05
C LEU A 291 10.37 6.22 -17.41
N GLU A 292 11.53 6.35 -18.06
CA GLU A 292 12.41 5.20 -18.35
C GLU A 292 13.04 4.61 -17.08
N ARG A 293 13.17 5.43 -16.03
CA ARG A 293 13.66 4.96 -14.72
C ARG A 293 12.56 4.28 -13.91
N TRP A 294 11.30 4.42 -14.32
CA TRP A 294 10.19 3.76 -13.65
C TRP A 294 10.14 2.32 -14.15
N GLY A 295 9.90 1.38 -13.22
CA GLY A 295 9.65 -0.01 -13.57
C GLY A 295 8.25 -0.14 -14.14
N LEU A 296 8.04 0.43 -15.34
CA LEU A 296 6.79 0.36 -16.07
C LEU A 296 6.51 -1.10 -16.40
N ILE A 297 5.32 -1.56 -16.02
CA ILE A 297 4.85 -2.89 -16.32
C ILE A 297 3.79 -2.81 -17.41
N ASN A 298 3.87 -3.72 -18.37
CA ASN A 298 2.77 -3.98 -19.28
C ASN A 298 2.27 -5.40 -19.01
N LEU A 299 1.20 -5.53 -18.22
CA LEU A 299 0.62 -6.81 -17.83
C LEU A 299 0.27 -7.68 -19.04
N GLN A 300 -0.20 -7.06 -20.12
CA GLN A 300 -0.59 -7.78 -21.33
C GLN A 300 0.62 -8.38 -22.04
N GLU A 301 1.73 -7.66 -22.14
CA GLU A 301 2.96 -8.16 -22.76
C GLU A 301 3.69 -9.16 -21.85
N ALA A 302 3.77 -8.86 -20.55
CA ALA A 302 4.53 -9.64 -19.59
C ALA A 302 3.89 -10.97 -19.22
N PHE A 303 2.55 -11.07 -19.32
CA PHE A 303 1.78 -12.27 -18.93
C PHE A 303 0.82 -12.70 -20.05
N ALA A 304 1.21 -12.49 -21.30
CA ALA A 304 0.41 -12.86 -22.47
C ALA A 304 0.06 -14.35 -22.50
N GLU A 305 1.01 -15.21 -22.11
CA GLU A 305 0.86 -16.67 -22.14
C GLU A 305 0.17 -17.21 -20.88
N GLU A 306 0.55 -16.70 -19.71
CA GLU A 306 0.02 -17.18 -18.43
C GLU A 306 -1.38 -16.64 -18.14
N GLY A 307 -1.68 -15.41 -18.60
CA GLY A 307 -2.90 -14.69 -18.23
C GLY A 307 -2.89 -14.19 -16.78
N LEU A 308 -4.05 -13.71 -16.34
CA LEU A 308 -4.25 -13.13 -15.00
C LEU A 308 -5.16 -14.02 -14.15
N GLN A 309 -5.12 -13.81 -12.85
CA GLN A 309 -6.12 -14.32 -11.91
C GLN A 309 -6.81 -13.13 -11.24
N VAL A 310 -8.14 -13.10 -11.28
CA VAL A 310 -8.94 -11.98 -10.79
C VAL A 310 -10.07 -12.48 -9.91
N ILE A 311 -10.19 -11.93 -8.71
CA ILE A 311 -11.36 -12.13 -7.85
C ILE A 311 -12.37 -11.03 -8.16
N VAL A 312 -13.62 -11.42 -8.39
CA VAL A 312 -14.71 -10.50 -8.73
C VAL A 312 -15.64 -10.33 -7.52
N LYS A 313 -15.99 -9.09 -7.20
CA LYS A 313 -16.95 -8.74 -6.15
C LYS A 313 -17.93 -7.70 -6.67
N LEU A 314 -19.23 -7.94 -6.52
CA LEU A 314 -20.29 -6.95 -6.73
C LEU A 314 -21.04 -6.76 -5.42
N ALA A 315 -21.20 -5.50 -5.01
CA ALA A 315 -21.91 -5.17 -3.78
C ALA A 315 -22.61 -3.81 -3.91
N ASN A 316 -23.76 -3.72 -3.26
CA ASN A 316 -24.56 -2.52 -3.17
C ASN A 316 -24.58 -2.01 -1.73
N ILE A 317 -24.49 -0.70 -1.54
CA ILE A 317 -24.91 -0.05 -0.31
C ILE A 317 -26.28 0.57 -0.58
N GLU A 318 -27.28 0.17 0.19
CA GLU A 318 -28.67 0.62 0.08
C GLU A 318 -29.04 1.38 1.36
N LEU A 319 -29.49 2.63 1.19
CA LEU A 319 -29.97 3.49 2.27
C LEU A 319 -31.47 3.74 2.11
N THR A 320 -32.19 3.69 3.23
CA THR A 320 -33.63 3.99 3.27
C THR A 320 -33.89 5.19 4.18
N PRO A 321 -35.07 5.83 4.10
CA PRO A 321 -35.46 6.88 5.04
C PRO A 321 -35.35 6.46 6.52
N GLU A 322 -35.55 5.18 6.82
CA GLU A 322 -35.42 4.60 8.16
C GLU A 322 -33.96 4.36 8.58
N LYS A 323 -33.08 4.07 7.62
CA LYS A 323 -31.63 3.86 7.81
C LYS A 323 -30.82 4.80 6.89
N PRO A 324 -30.86 6.12 7.12
CA PRO A 324 -30.41 7.11 6.15
C PRO A 324 -28.89 7.35 6.16
N ASN A 325 -28.14 6.75 7.08
CA ASN A 325 -26.70 7.00 7.26
C ASN A 325 -25.92 5.69 7.15
N TYR A 326 -24.82 5.70 6.39
CA TYR A 326 -23.81 4.67 6.37
C TYR A 326 -22.60 5.14 7.18
N ALA A 327 -22.16 4.33 8.15
CA ALA A 327 -21.09 4.70 9.08
C ALA A 327 -19.68 4.65 8.47
N GLY A 328 -19.51 4.14 7.26
CA GLY A 328 -18.21 3.89 6.66
C GLY A 328 -17.68 2.48 6.91
N GLY A 329 -16.50 2.19 6.35
CA GLY A 329 -15.78 0.93 6.53
C GLY A 329 -14.59 1.09 7.49
N SER A 330 -14.02 -0.04 7.93
CA SER A 330 -12.77 -0.06 8.67
C SER A 330 -11.57 0.16 7.74
N TRP A 331 -10.44 0.58 8.32
CA TRP A 331 -9.15 0.57 7.61
C TRP A 331 -8.68 -0.86 7.40
N HIS A 332 -8.35 -1.19 6.15
CA HIS A 332 -7.87 -2.53 5.78
C HIS A 332 -7.04 -2.50 4.49
N ILE A 333 -6.42 -3.64 4.22
CA ILE A 333 -5.96 -4.07 2.89
C ILE A 333 -6.82 -5.25 2.45
N GLU A 334 -6.84 -5.57 1.16
CA GLU A 334 -7.66 -6.66 0.63
C GLU A 334 -6.99 -8.03 0.85
N GLY A 335 -7.76 -8.98 1.40
CA GLY A 335 -7.35 -10.38 1.58
C GLY A 335 -6.24 -10.63 2.60
N GLN A 336 -5.72 -11.86 2.60
CA GLN A 336 -4.61 -12.37 3.41
C GLN A 336 -3.46 -12.85 2.47
N LEU A 337 -2.37 -13.44 3.01
CA LEU A 337 -1.21 -13.84 2.18
C LEU A 337 -1.54 -14.92 1.15
N ASN A 338 -2.47 -15.79 1.46
CA ASN A 338 -2.89 -16.90 0.61
C ASN A 338 -3.65 -16.42 -0.64
N GLU A 339 -4.27 -15.24 -0.62
CA GLU A 339 -4.90 -14.66 -1.82
C GLU A 339 -3.92 -13.89 -2.72
N ARG A 340 -2.74 -13.47 -2.24
CA ARG A 340 -1.70 -12.81 -3.07
C ARG A 340 -2.21 -11.61 -3.91
N ILE A 341 -3.21 -10.88 -3.43
CA ILE A 341 -3.74 -9.70 -4.12
C ILE A 341 -2.65 -8.62 -4.17
N CYS A 342 -2.32 -8.16 -5.37
CA CYS A 342 -1.31 -7.12 -5.62
C CYS A 342 -1.91 -5.75 -5.93
N ALA A 343 -3.11 -5.70 -6.52
CA ALA A 343 -3.82 -4.48 -6.82
C ALA A 343 -5.33 -4.68 -6.80
N THR A 344 -6.06 -3.58 -6.60
CA THR A 344 -7.52 -3.53 -6.61
C THR A 344 -7.98 -2.53 -7.66
N ALA A 345 -9.07 -2.83 -8.34
CA ALA A 345 -9.86 -1.88 -9.11
C ALA A 345 -11.28 -1.81 -8.53
N ILE A 346 -11.83 -0.61 -8.35
CA ILE A 346 -13.21 -0.39 -7.94
C ILE A 346 -13.88 0.50 -8.99
N TYR A 347 -14.96 0.00 -9.57
CA TYR A 347 -15.82 0.72 -10.49
C TYR A 347 -17.14 1.07 -9.81
N TYR A 348 -17.42 2.37 -9.67
CA TYR A 348 -18.65 2.89 -9.11
C TYR A 348 -19.69 3.05 -10.22
N TYR A 349 -20.49 2.01 -10.46
CA TYR A 349 -21.28 1.92 -11.68
C TYR A 349 -22.67 2.55 -11.59
N ASP A 350 -23.18 2.80 -10.39
CA ASP A 350 -24.51 3.39 -10.18
C ASP A 350 -24.55 4.04 -8.79
N SER A 351 -24.88 5.33 -8.70
CA SER A 351 -25.00 6.02 -7.41
C SER A 351 -26.09 7.08 -7.44
N GLU A 352 -27.08 6.96 -6.58
CA GLU A 352 -28.27 7.81 -6.59
C GLU A 352 -28.66 8.24 -5.17
N ASN A 353 -29.07 9.51 -5.03
CA ASN A 353 -29.62 10.09 -3.81
C ASN A 353 -28.73 9.92 -2.55
N ILE A 354 -27.42 10.05 -2.71
CA ILE A 354 -26.46 10.01 -1.59
C ILE A 354 -25.60 11.27 -1.57
N THR A 355 -25.16 11.65 -0.37
CA THR A 355 -24.10 12.65 -0.20
C THR A 355 -22.77 12.12 -0.75
N GLU A 356 -21.79 13.00 -0.87
CA GLU A 356 -20.47 12.65 -1.41
C GLU A 356 -19.85 11.45 -0.67
N SER A 357 -19.63 10.35 -1.39
CA SER A 357 -18.91 9.17 -0.91
C SER A 357 -17.44 9.28 -1.30
N THR A 358 -16.52 8.97 -0.39
CA THR A 358 -15.08 8.98 -0.66
C THR A 358 -14.41 7.69 -0.20
N LEU A 359 -13.27 7.36 -0.83
CA LEU A 359 -12.37 6.30 -0.41
C LEU A 359 -11.09 6.96 0.12
N ALA A 360 -10.84 6.82 1.41
CA ALA A 360 -9.68 7.40 2.07
C ALA A 360 -8.50 6.42 2.05
N PHE A 361 -7.29 6.96 1.99
CA PHE A 361 -6.05 6.20 1.93
C PHE A 361 -5.08 6.65 3.03
N ARG A 362 -4.36 5.69 3.60
CA ARG A 362 -3.25 5.94 4.52
C ARG A 362 -2.12 4.96 4.26
N GLN A 363 -0.90 5.39 4.57
CA GLN A 363 0.31 4.60 4.45
C GLN A 363 1.10 4.66 5.75
N ARG A 364 1.97 3.69 5.97
CA ARG A 364 3.01 3.82 6.99
C ARG A 364 4.09 4.76 6.45
N SER A 365 4.62 5.64 7.30
CA SER A 365 5.75 6.49 6.93
C SER A 365 7.00 5.66 6.72
N GLU A 366 7.92 6.25 5.98
CA GLU A 366 9.32 5.90 6.05
C GLU A 366 9.80 6.00 7.51
N ASP A 367 10.50 4.96 7.97
CA ASP A 367 11.00 4.86 9.33
C ASP A 367 12.49 5.22 9.43
N ASN A 368 13.26 5.13 8.34
CA ASN A 368 14.68 5.44 8.34
C ASN A 368 14.99 6.85 7.83
N PHE A 369 15.53 7.69 8.72
CA PHE A 369 15.97 9.05 8.41
C PHE A 369 17.48 9.27 8.61
N GLU A 370 18.29 8.20 8.65
CA GLU A 370 19.74 8.28 8.87
C GLU A 370 20.49 9.11 7.83
N ASP A 371 19.98 9.17 6.60
CA ASP A 371 20.59 9.95 5.50
C ASP A 371 20.14 11.44 5.52
N VAL A 372 19.30 11.86 6.48
CA VAL A 372 18.89 13.26 6.67
C VAL A 372 19.75 13.88 7.78
N GLY A 373 20.48 14.95 7.48
CA GLY A 373 21.25 15.70 8.46
C GLY A 373 20.33 16.59 9.32
N TYR A 374 20.04 16.18 10.55
CA TYR A 374 19.34 17.00 11.54
C TYR A 374 20.06 16.94 12.88
N GLU A 375 19.81 17.94 13.72
CA GLU A 375 20.41 18.00 15.04
C GLU A 375 19.81 16.97 15.99
N GLN A 376 20.66 16.42 16.85
CA GLN A 376 20.26 15.38 17.78
C GLN A 376 19.13 15.85 18.69
N ASP A 377 18.14 14.98 18.88
CA ASP A 377 16.92 15.22 19.67
C ASP A 377 15.99 16.32 19.15
N CYS A 378 16.23 16.85 17.94
CA CYS A 378 15.35 17.81 17.26
C CYS A 378 14.56 17.10 16.15
N HIS A 379 13.37 16.58 16.50
CA HIS A 379 12.53 15.75 15.62
C HIS A 379 11.30 16.48 15.08
N GLU A 380 11.21 17.80 15.23
CA GLU A 380 10.07 18.63 14.82
C GLU A 380 9.83 18.57 13.31
N PHE A 381 10.85 18.21 12.52
CA PHE A 381 10.72 18.00 11.08
C PHE A 381 9.72 16.88 10.73
N LEU A 382 9.51 15.89 11.60
CA LEU A 382 8.48 14.87 11.43
C LEU A 382 7.08 15.50 11.40
N GLN A 383 6.87 16.55 12.19
CA GLN A 383 5.61 17.27 12.22
C GLN A 383 5.48 18.17 10.99
N ALA A 384 6.51 18.98 10.72
CA ALA A 384 6.46 20.00 9.68
C ALA A 384 6.53 19.44 8.24
N VAL A 385 7.23 18.32 8.01
CA VAL A 385 7.39 17.74 6.65
C VAL A 385 6.46 16.55 6.43
N TYR A 386 6.29 15.71 7.45
CA TYR A 386 5.53 14.46 7.34
C TYR A 386 4.12 14.54 7.94
N GLY A 387 3.77 15.67 8.58
CA GLY A 387 2.43 15.94 9.10
C GLY A 387 2.07 15.17 10.36
N PHE A 388 3.08 14.71 11.12
CA PHE A 388 2.86 14.04 12.41
C PHE A 388 2.45 15.02 13.52
N GLY A 389 1.71 14.52 14.51
CA GLY A 389 1.33 15.31 15.67
C GLY A 389 2.47 15.48 16.68
N PRO A 390 2.36 16.44 17.62
CA PRO A 390 3.38 16.68 18.65
C PRO A 390 3.58 15.51 19.62
N GLU A 391 2.62 14.58 19.69
CA GLU A 391 2.70 13.33 20.44
C GLU A 391 3.66 12.30 19.84
N VAL A 392 4.11 12.53 18.59
CA VAL A 392 5.10 11.70 17.93
C VAL A 392 6.48 12.18 18.35
N ASP A 393 6.88 11.83 19.57
CA ASP A 393 8.29 11.82 19.94
C ASP A 393 8.88 10.48 19.46
N SER A 394 10.10 10.49 18.94
CA SER A 394 10.69 9.34 18.26
C SER A 394 10.98 8.12 19.14
N ARG A 395 10.56 8.16 20.40
CA ARG A 395 10.93 7.23 21.46
C ARG A 395 9.65 6.56 21.94
N ASN A 396 9.61 5.23 21.91
CA ASN A 396 8.45 4.37 22.20
C ASN A 396 7.47 4.25 21.01
N ASP A 397 6.90 3.04 20.86
CA ASP A 397 5.95 2.68 19.80
C ASP A 397 4.89 3.80 19.60
N THR A 398 5.07 4.64 18.59
CA THR A 398 4.24 5.82 18.30
C THR A 398 3.45 5.64 17.01
N ASN A 399 2.54 6.57 16.71
CA ASN A 399 1.78 6.53 15.47
C ASN A 399 2.67 6.95 14.29
N VAL A 400 2.96 6.01 13.41
CA VAL A 400 3.79 6.22 12.22
C VAL A 400 2.98 6.16 10.93
N THR A 401 1.67 6.41 11.00
CA THR A 401 0.76 6.37 9.85
C THR A 401 0.49 7.77 9.30
N GLN A 402 0.66 7.93 8.00
CA GLN A 402 0.34 9.15 7.26
C GLN A 402 -0.98 9.00 6.51
N HIS A 403 -1.88 9.96 6.72
CA HIS A 403 -3.10 10.08 5.94
C HIS A 403 -2.81 10.76 4.60
N LEU A 404 -2.98 10.02 3.50
CA LEU A 404 -2.71 10.54 2.15
C LEU A 404 -3.83 11.46 1.66
N GLY A 405 -5.05 11.24 2.17
CA GLY A 405 -6.27 11.93 1.78
C GLY A 405 -7.30 10.96 1.21
N SER A 406 -8.26 11.46 0.45
CA SER A 406 -9.33 10.65 -0.13
C SER A 406 -9.59 10.98 -1.60
N VAL A 407 -10.27 10.04 -2.27
CA VAL A 407 -10.76 10.19 -3.65
C VAL A 407 -12.27 10.15 -3.62
N VAL A 408 -12.92 11.06 -4.35
CA VAL A 408 -14.38 11.06 -4.50
C VAL A 408 -14.83 9.86 -5.36
N CYS A 409 -15.83 9.14 -4.90
CA CYS A 409 -16.34 7.91 -5.50
C CYS A 409 -17.57 8.19 -6.38
N LYS A 410 -17.37 8.94 -7.47
CA LYS A 410 -18.44 9.35 -8.38
C LYS A 410 -18.93 8.18 -9.25
N GLU A 411 -20.21 8.20 -9.62
CA GLU A 411 -20.72 7.28 -10.65
C GLU A 411 -19.91 7.43 -11.95
N GLY A 412 -19.57 6.29 -12.56
CA GLY A 412 -18.78 6.21 -13.79
C GLY A 412 -17.27 6.20 -13.55
N ARG A 413 -16.79 6.39 -12.31
CA ARG A 413 -15.35 6.37 -12.00
C ARG A 413 -14.82 4.95 -11.83
N LEU A 414 -13.72 4.66 -12.50
CA LEU A 414 -12.85 3.52 -12.24
C LEU A 414 -11.63 3.99 -11.44
N LEU A 415 -11.38 3.36 -10.30
CA LEU A 415 -10.29 3.68 -9.37
C LEU A 415 -9.42 2.44 -9.15
N THR A 416 -8.11 2.54 -9.35
CA THR A 416 -7.16 1.47 -9.06
C THR A 416 -6.12 1.89 -8.04
N PHE A 417 -5.65 0.96 -7.23
CA PHE A 417 -4.62 1.19 -6.22
C PHE A 417 -3.92 -0.14 -5.86
N PRO A 418 -2.66 -0.10 -5.42
CA PRO A 418 -1.95 -1.33 -5.07
C PRO A 418 -2.36 -1.80 -3.67
N ASN A 419 -2.29 -3.10 -3.44
CA ASN A 419 -2.66 -3.73 -2.17
C ASN A 419 -1.54 -3.67 -1.12
N VAL A 420 -0.90 -2.50 -1.03
CA VAL A 420 0.18 -2.14 -0.09
C VAL A 420 -0.15 -0.89 0.72
N VAL A 421 -1.25 -0.20 0.39
CA VAL A 421 -1.77 0.95 1.13
C VAL A 421 -3.09 0.59 1.77
N GLN A 422 -3.33 1.08 2.99
CA GLN A 422 -4.62 0.88 3.65
C GLN A 422 -5.65 1.85 3.09
N HIS A 423 -6.87 1.37 2.91
CA HIS A 423 -8.01 2.18 2.51
C HIS A 423 -9.20 1.95 3.44
N CYS A 424 -10.10 2.93 3.47
CA CYS A 424 -11.42 2.79 4.09
C CYS A 424 -12.47 3.59 3.31
N VAL A 425 -13.72 3.11 3.37
CA VAL A 425 -14.86 3.85 2.82
C VAL A 425 -15.31 4.88 3.85
N SER A 426 -15.39 6.14 3.45
CA SER A 426 -15.87 7.21 4.34
C SER A 426 -17.38 7.11 4.59
N PRO A 427 -17.88 7.64 5.73
CA PRO A 427 -19.31 7.74 5.98
C PRO A 427 -20.02 8.60 4.93
N PHE A 428 -21.28 8.27 4.63
CA PHE A 428 -22.17 9.08 3.79
C PHE A 428 -23.64 8.84 4.16
N SER A 429 -24.55 9.66 3.65
CA SER A 429 -25.97 9.60 3.98
C SER A 429 -26.85 9.86 2.77
N LEU A 430 -28.16 9.70 2.91
CA LEU A 430 -29.12 10.17 1.91
C LEU A 430 -29.03 11.69 1.71
N GLU A 431 -29.09 12.15 0.46
CA GLU A 431 -29.19 13.57 0.12
C GLU A 431 -30.63 14.07 0.37
N ASP A 432 -31.63 13.43 -0.26
CA ASP A 432 -33.04 13.54 0.07
C ASP A 432 -33.45 12.40 1.00
N LYS A 433 -33.52 12.70 2.31
CA LYS A 433 -33.87 11.73 3.36
C LYS A 433 -35.28 11.16 3.26
N THR A 434 -36.11 11.64 2.32
CA THR A 434 -37.48 11.12 2.10
C THR A 434 -37.54 9.99 1.08
N LYS A 435 -36.45 9.75 0.35
CA LYS A 435 -36.36 8.72 -0.70
C LYS A 435 -35.21 7.76 -0.41
N PRO A 436 -35.31 6.51 -0.87
CA PRO A 436 -34.15 5.61 -0.83
C PRO A 436 -33.01 6.13 -1.72
N GLY A 437 -31.81 5.62 -1.49
CA GLY A 437 -30.62 5.94 -2.27
C GLY A 437 -29.61 4.81 -2.18
N HIS A 438 -28.65 4.78 -3.09
CA HIS A 438 -27.71 3.67 -3.18
C HIS A 438 -26.35 4.05 -3.75
N ARG A 439 -25.38 3.18 -3.50
CA ARG A 439 -24.06 3.17 -4.13
C ARG A 439 -23.71 1.75 -4.53
N LYS A 440 -23.54 1.49 -5.82
CA LYS A 440 -23.22 0.16 -6.35
C LYS A 440 -21.81 0.10 -6.92
N ILE A 441 -21.11 -0.99 -6.62
CA ILE A 441 -19.72 -1.17 -7.03
C ILE A 441 -19.45 -2.54 -7.65
N LEU A 442 -18.52 -2.56 -8.60
CA LEU A 442 -17.79 -3.74 -9.04
C LEU A 442 -16.35 -3.58 -8.58
N ALA A 443 -15.88 -4.49 -7.73
CA ALA A 443 -14.49 -4.58 -7.32
C ALA A 443 -13.81 -5.79 -8.00
N LEU A 444 -12.60 -5.56 -8.48
CA LEU A 444 -11.73 -6.56 -9.10
C LEU A 444 -10.42 -6.58 -8.31
N PHE A 445 -10.07 -7.74 -7.77
CA PHE A 445 -8.81 -7.92 -7.05
C PHE A 445 -7.85 -8.74 -7.92
N LEU A 446 -6.79 -8.09 -8.37
CA LEU A 446 -5.75 -8.68 -9.20
C LEU A 446 -4.79 -9.47 -8.32
N ILE A 447 -4.70 -10.78 -8.56
CA ILE A 447 -3.69 -11.63 -7.95
C ILE A 447 -2.33 -11.35 -8.62
N ASP A 448 -1.25 -11.33 -7.84
CA ASP A 448 0.13 -11.23 -8.35
C ASP A 448 0.36 -12.21 -9.50
N PRO A 449 0.52 -11.74 -10.75
CA PRO A 449 0.63 -12.63 -11.90
C PRO A 449 1.92 -13.48 -11.90
N HIS A 450 2.93 -13.12 -11.10
CA HIS A 450 4.12 -13.94 -10.90
C HIS A 450 3.86 -15.18 -10.04
N ARG A 451 2.69 -15.29 -9.39
CA ARG A 451 2.32 -16.40 -8.51
C ARG A 451 0.87 -16.81 -8.74
N ARG A 452 0.68 -18.01 -9.29
CA ARG A 452 -0.64 -18.63 -9.38
C ARG A 452 -1.07 -19.17 -8.02
N ILE A 453 -2.33 -18.96 -7.67
CA ILE A 453 -2.99 -19.57 -6.50
C ILE A 453 -4.11 -20.52 -6.97
N ILE A 454 -4.67 -21.30 -6.04
CA ILE A 454 -5.82 -22.18 -6.32
C ILE A 454 -6.97 -21.32 -6.84
N SER A 455 -7.47 -21.60 -8.03
CA SER A 455 -8.57 -20.87 -8.66
C SER A 455 -9.76 -21.75 -8.96
N THR A 456 -10.81 -21.14 -9.52
CA THR A 456 -11.97 -21.86 -10.05
C THR A 456 -11.65 -22.75 -11.25
N ALA A 457 -10.43 -22.70 -11.79
CA ALA A 457 -9.95 -23.69 -12.74
C ALA A 457 -9.51 -24.99 -12.04
N ASN A 458 -9.16 -24.96 -10.75
CA ASN A 458 -8.72 -26.13 -9.98
C ASN A 458 -9.82 -26.70 -9.09
N VAL A 459 -10.70 -25.85 -8.59
CA VAL A 459 -11.79 -26.23 -7.68
C VAL A 459 -13.07 -26.31 -8.51
N PRO A 460 -13.74 -27.47 -8.59
CA PRO A 460 -15.06 -27.55 -9.21
C PRO A 460 -16.08 -26.69 -8.46
N PRO A 461 -17.17 -26.24 -9.12
CA PRO A 461 -18.21 -25.52 -8.42
C PRO A 461 -18.70 -26.31 -7.21
N GLN A 462 -18.85 -25.60 -6.09
CA GLN A 462 -19.15 -26.21 -4.80
C GLN A 462 -20.65 -26.11 -4.46
N GLN A 463 -21.37 -25.24 -5.16
CA GLN A 463 -22.78 -24.94 -4.94
C GLN A 463 -23.65 -26.18 -5.19
N GLU A 464 -24.48 -26.52 -4.20
CA GLU A 464 -25.42 -27.66 -4.30
C GLU A 464 -26.39 -27.53 -5.48
N ASP A 465 -26.96 -26.35 -5.70
CA ASP A 465 -27.95 -26.10 -6.75
C ASP A 465 -27.36 -26.19 -8.18
N TRP A 466 -26.03 -26.10 -8.33
CA TRP A 466 -25.35 -26.29 -9.62
C TRP A 466 -25.13 -27.78 -9.93
N GLY A 467 -25.17 -28.63 -8.89
CA GLY A 467 -24.96 -30.08 -8.99
C GLY A 467 -26.23 -30.90 -9.20
N MET A 468 -27.42 -30.30 -9.24
CA MET A 468 -28.71 -31.00 -9.20
C MET A 468 -28.86 -32.09 -10.28
N GLU A 469 -28.42 -31.85 -11.52
CA GLU A 469 -28.49 -32.87 -12.57
C GLU A 469 -27.63 -34.10 -12.24
N ARG A 470 -26.43 -33.87 -11.68
CA ARG A 470 -25.55 -34.95 -11.23
C ARG A 470 -26.11 -35.67 -10.01
N GLN A 471 -26.70 -34.93 -9.07
CA GLN A 471 -27.38 -35.52 -7.91
C GLN A 471 -28.50 -36.44 -8.37
N ASN A 472 -29.38 -35.97 -9.26
CA ASN A 472 -30.47 -36.77 -9.81
C ASN A 472 -29.95 -38.05 -10.50
N LEU A 473 -28.90 -37.94 -11.31
CA LEU A 473 -28.27 -39.10 -11.96
C LEU A 473 -27.71 -40.10 -10.94
N VAL A 474 -27.03 -39.64 -9.89
CA VAL A 474 -26.51 -40.51 -8.83
C VAL A 474 -27.66 -41.17 -8.08
N THR A 475 -28.69 -40.41 -7.70
CA THR A 475 -29.89 -40.94 -7.04
C THR A 475 -30.59 -41.99 -7.90
N ASP A 476 -30.79 -41.73 -9.20
CA ASP A 476 -31.38 -42.68 -10.13
C ASP A 476 -30.52 -43.94 -10.30
N LEU A 477 -29.19 -43.81 -10.37
CA LEU A 477 -28.29 -44.95 -10.44
C LEU A 477 -28.35 -45.80 -9.16
N LEU A 478 -28.36 -45.17 -7.98
CA LEU A 478 -28.47 -45.89 -6.70
C LEU A 478 -29.84 -46.57 -6.58
N ALA A 479 -30.92 -45.86 -6.93
CA ALA A 479 -32.29 -46.37 -6.88
C ALA A 479 -32.52 -47.56 -7.81
N ASN A 480 -31.94 -47.53 -9.01
CA ASN A 480 -32.10 -48.59 -10.01
C ASN A 480 -31.20 -49.82 -9.79
N ASN A 481 -30.09 -49.67 -9.05
CA ASN A 481 -29.07 -50.73 -8.97
C ASN A 481 -28.80 -51.27 -7.55
N LEU A 482 -29.26 -50.61 -6.49
CA LEU A 482 -29.00 -51.02 -5.11
C LEU A 482 -30.29 -51.20 -4.28
N PRO A 483 -30.34 -52.17 -3.36
CA PRO A 483 -31.38 -52.25 -2.32
C PRO A 483 -31.35 -51.04 -1.36
N PRO A 484 -32.49 -50.67 -0.72
CA PRO A 484 -32.59 -49.49 0.14
C PRO A 484 -31.54 -49.41 1.25
N GLU A 485 -31.15 -50.55 1.84
CA GLU A 485 -30.14 -50.59 2.91
C GLU A 485 -28.76 -50.19 2.39
N LEU A 486 -28.41 -50.61 1.16
CA LEU A 486 -27.14 -50.24 0.52
C LEU A 486 -27.16 -48.82 -0.01
N GLN A 487 -28.33 -48.31 -0.44
CA GLN A 487 -28.49 -46.89 -0.79
C GLN A 487 -28.15 -46.01 0.41
N VAL A 488 -28.75 -46.28 1.57
CA VAL A 488 -28.50 -45.53 2.82
C VAL A 488 -27.03 -45.63 3.25
N MET A 489 -26.39 -46.80 3.10
CA MET A 489 -24.96 -46.95 3.42
C MET A 489 -24.07 -46.13 2.47
N VAL A 490 -24.34 -46.17 1.16
CA VAL A 490 -23.57 -45.42 0.16
C VAL A 490 -23.78 -43.92 0.32
N GLU A 491 -25.02 -43.46 0.54
CA GLU A 491 -25.33 -42.05 0.78
C GLU A 491 -24.67 -41.52 2.05
N LYS A 492 -24.59 -42.33 3.11
CA LYS A 492 -23.96 -41.95 4.38
C LYS A 492 -22.43 -41.85 4.29
N ASP A 493 -21.80 -42.72 3.50
CA ASP A 493 -20.35 -42.76 3.33
C ASP A 493 -19.85 -41.90 2.16
N MET A 494 -20.75 -41.40 1.31
CA MET A 494 -20.45 -40.41 0.28
C MET A 494 -20.13 -39.07 0.96
N PRO A 495 -18.89 -38.55 0.84
CA PRO A 495 -18.57 -37.24 1.38
C PRO A 495 -19.48 -36.20 0.73
N ALA A 496 -20.06 -35.30 1.53
CA ALA A 496 -20.86 -34.19 1.03
C ALA A 496 -20.05 -33.41 -0.01
N SER A 497 -20.32 -33.68 -1.28
CA SER A 497 -19.53 -33.15 -2.40
C SER A 497 -19.94 -31.73 -2.77
N PHE A 498 -20.91 -31.19 -2.05
CA PHE A 498 -21.52 -29.88 -2.26
C PHE A 498 -21.57 -29.09 -0.95
N LEU A 499 -21.68 -27.78 -1.06
CA LEU A 499 -21.95 -26.81 0.00
C LEU A 499 -23.38 -26.30 -0.19
N THR A 500 -24.21 -26.43 0.84
CA THR A 500 -25.52 -25.78 0.86
C THR A 500 -25.34 -24.28 1.07
N MET A 501 -26.36 -23.47 0.75
CA MET A 501 -26.31 -22.03 0.99
C MET A 501 -26.15 -21.71 2.49
N ASP A 502 -26.80 -22.46 3.37
CA ASP A 502 -26.69 -22.29 4.83
C ASP A 502 -25.29 -22.62 5.34
N GLU A 503 -24.68 -23.71 4.84
CA GLU A 503 -23.29 -24.08 5.17
C GLU A 503 -22.31 -23.01 4.68
N ALA A 504 -22.50 -22.50 3.46
CA ALA A 504 -21.67 -21.43 2.90
C ALA A 504 -21.79 -20.12 3.71
N LYS A 505 -23.01 -19.75 4.14
CA LYS A 505 -23.24 -18.58 5.00
C LYS A 505 -22.61 -18.75 6.39
N ALA A 506 -22.63 -19.96 6.96
CA ALA A 506 -21.96 -20.26 8.22
C ALA A 506 -20.43 -20.10 8.10
N TYR A 507 -19.82 -20.67 7.06
CA TYR A 507 -18.38 -20.49 6.80
C TYR A 507 -18.00 -19.04 6.52
N ARG A 508 -18.87 -18.26 5.86
CA ARG A 508 -18.64 -16.81 5.70
C ARG A 508 -18.52 -16.09 7.04
N LEU A 509 -19.35 -16.44 8.03
CA LEU A 509 -19.27 -15.85 9.36
C LEU A 509 -17.93 -16.19 10.03
N GLU A 510 -17.48 -17.45 9.96
CA GLU A 510 -16.16 -17.85 10.46
C GLU A 510 -15.01 -17.10 9.76
N LEU A 511 -15.08 -16.96 8.43
CA LEU A 511 -14.09 -16.23 7.64
C LEU A 511 -14.05 -14.75 8.04
N MET A 512 -15.21 -14.13 8.25
CA MET A 512 -15.29 -12.72 8.68
C MET A 512 -14.76 -12.52 10.10
N GLU A 513 -15.02 -13.46 11.01
CA GLU A 513 -14.45 -13.42 12.36
C GLU A 513 -12.92 -13.53 12.33
N GLU A 514 -12.38 -14.50 11.59
CA GLU A 514 -10.93 -14.65 11.38
C GLU A 514 -10.29 -13.35 10.87
N ARG A 515 -10.93 -12.72 9.87
CA ARG A 515 -10.41 -11.50 9.26
C ARG A 515 -10.58 -10.26 10.13
N SER A 516 -11.63 -10.17 10.95
CA SER A 516 -11.80 -9.07 11.88
C SER A 516 -10.67 -9.06 12.91
N VAL A 517 -10.37 -10.21 13.51
CA VAL A 517 -9.27 -10.36 14.47
C VAL A 517 -7.93 -10.05 13.81
N ALA A 518 -7.66 -10.62 12.63
CA ALA A 518 -6.44 -10.34 11.89
C ALA A 518 -6.31 -8.85 11.51
N SER A 519 -7.41 -8.18 11.16
CA SER A 519 -7.40 -6.75 10.81
C SER A 519 -7.13 -5.87 12.02
N GLU A 520 -7.65 -6.18 13.21
CA GLU A 520 -7.39 -5.41 14.43
C GLU A 520 -5.91 -5.47 14.81
N VAL A 521 -5.33 -6.68 14.82
CA VAL A 521 -3.90 -6.90 15.10
C VAL A 521 -3.02 -6.23 14.05
N SER A 522 -3.37 -6.41 12.76
CA SER A 522 -2.65 -5.79 11.64
C SER A 522 -2.72 -4.26 11.69
N ASN A 523 -3.88 -3.68 12.00
CA ASN A 523 -4.05 -2.23 12.13
C ASN A 523 -3.23 -1.67 13.28
N ALA A 524 -3.28 -2.28 14.46
CA ALA A 524 -2.48 -1.83 15.61
C ALA A 524 -0.99 -1.83 15.29
N ALA A 525 -0.49 -2.89 14.65
CA ALA A 525 0.92 -2.99 14.28
C ALA A 525 1.29 -2.16 13.03
N PHE A 526 0.33 -1.86 12.13
CA PHE A 526 0.51 -0.91 11.03
C PHE A 526 0.58 0.53 11.53
N GLU A 527 -0.20 0.86 12.57
CA GLU A 527 -0.25 2.18 13.21
C GLU A 527 0.97 2.43 14.09
N THR A 528 1.45 1.42 14.81
CA THR A 528 2.50 1.58 15.82
C THR A 528 3.89 1.22 15.32
N GLY A 529 4.89 2.03 15.67
CA GLY A 529 6.30 1.67 15.53
C GLY A 529 7.24 2.81 15.89
N ASN A 530 8.50 2.64 15.51
CA ASN A 530 9.57 3.59 15.82
C ASN A 530 10.18 4.12 14.53
N PHE A 531 10.71 5.34 14.60
CA PHE A 531 11.59 5.88 13.58
C PHE A 531 13.04 5.50 13.93
N SER A 532 13.80 5.00 12.96
CA SER A 532 15.26 4.91 13.01
C SER A 532 15.84 6.32 12.85
N LEU A 533 15.90 7.01 13.99
CA LEU A 533 16.53 8.32 14.16
C LEU A 533 17.92 8.16 14.78
N CYS A 534 18.80 9.14 14.53
CA CYS A 534 20.13 9.25 15.14
C CYS A 534 20.10 8.92 16.64
N SER A 535 20.91 7.94 17.04
CA SER A 535 20.98 7.46 18.42
C SER A 535 22.28 7.91 19.10
N SER A 536 22.24 8.13 20.41
CA SER A 536 23.42 8.46 21.21
C SER A 536 24.36 7.25 21.37
N TRP A 537 25.65 7.46 21.13
CA TRP A 537 26.70 6.48 21.41
C TRP A 537 27.67 7.02 22.45
N ILE A 538 27.87 6.24 23.51
CA ILE A 538 28.83 6.56 24.57
C ILE A 538 30.17 5.95 24.19
N VAL A 539 31.18 6.81 23.98
CA VAL A 539 32.57 6.37 23.78
C VAL A 539 33.12 5.87 25.10
N THR A 540 33.47 4.58 25.14
CA THR A 540 34.01 3.93 26.34
C THR A 540 35.52 3.83 26.33
N GLU A 541 36.13 3.65 25.16
CA GLU A 541 37.57 3.46 25.05
C GLU A 541 38.11 4.05 23.74
N LYS A 542 39.26 4.73 23.79
CA LYS A 542 40.03 5.08 22.59
C LYS A 542 41.00 3.95 22.28
N LEU A 543 40.76 3.23 21.20
CA LEU A 543 41.54 2.04 20.82
C LEU A 543 42.81 2.41 20.06
N TYR A 544 42.70 3.35 19.12
CA TYR A 544 43.81 3.73 18.25
C TYR A 544 43.63 5.14 17.69
N GLU A 545 44.74 5.79 17.33
CA GLU A 545 44.74 7.04 16.58
C GLU A 545 45.93 7.09 15.63
N GLN A 546 45.67 7.49 14.38
CA GLN A 546 46.70 7.67 13.35
C GLN A 546 46.62 9.06 12.77
N ALA A 547 47.67 9.84 12.94
CA ALA A 547 47.83 11.13 12.29
C ALA A 547 48.74 11.00 11.05
N VAL A 548 48.28 11.54 9.93
CA VAL A 548 49.04 11.74 8.69
C VAL A 548 49.43 13.20 8.62
N TYR A 549 50.67 13.50 9.02
CA TYR A 549 51.23 14.85 8.91
C TYR A 549 51.76 15.08 7.50
N LEU A 550 51.52 16.26 6.95
CA LEU A 550 52.09 16.69 5.67
C LEU A 550 52.84 18.00 5.85
N THR A 551 54.02 18.08 5.25
CA THR A 551 54.73 19.36 5.09
C THR A 551 54.02 20.20 4.04
N LYS A 552 54.26 21.51 4.08
CA LYS A 552 53.72 22.45 3.09
C LYS A 552 54.04 22.04 1.65
N GLU A 553 55.26 21.58 1.39
CA GLU A 553 55.67 21.10 0.07
C GLU A 553 54.86 19.87 -0.38
N ASN A 554 54.56 18.93 0.51
CA ASN A 554 53.76 17.74 0.18
C ASN A 554 52.29 18.10 -0.09
N PHE A 555 51.74 19.05 0.68
CA PHE A 555 50.40 19.56 0.48
C PHE A 555 50.28 20.32 -0.84
N ASP A 556 51.21 21.24 -1.12
CA ASP A 556 51.26 22.03 -2.36
C ASP A 556 51.48 21.14 -3.60
N ASN A 557 52.18 20.01 -3.46
CA ASN A 557 52.37 19.01 -4.51
C ASN A 557 51.19 18.02 -4.67
N GLY A 558 50.11 18.17 -3.89
CA GLY A 558 48.90 17.35 -4.00
C GLY A 558 49.05 15.90 -3.51
N VAL A 559 49.97 15.63 -2.58
CA VAL A 559 50.25 14.28 -2.05
C VAL A 559 49.07 13.74 -1.21
N GLY A 560 48.23 14.61 -0.66
CA GLY A 560 47.05 14.24 0.13
C GLY A 560 46.62 15.36 1.09
N LEU A 561 45.69 15.03 1.99
CA LEU A 561 45.26 15.93 3.07
C LEU A 561 45.88 15.51 4.41
N PRO A 562 46.39 16.46 5.21
CA PRO A 562 46.80 16.19 6.57
C PRO A 562 45.55 15.87 7.41
N LEU A 563 45.47 14.67 7.97
CA LEU A 563 44.30 14.20 8.73
C LEU A 563 44.72 13.31 9.89
N THR A 564 43.88 13.25 10.92
CA THR A 564 43.94 12.23 11.97
C THR A 564 42.69 11.36 11.91
N ALA A 565 42.88 10.05 12.12
CA ALA A 565 41.80 9.07 12.21
C ALA A 565 41.88 8.38 13.56
N GLY A 566 40.89 8.61 14.42
CA GLY A 566 40.72 7.93 15.70
C GLY A 566 39.76 6.75 15.57
N LEU A 567 40.06 5.64 16.25
CA LEU A 567 39.19 4.48 16.41
C LEU A 567 38.84 4.33 17.88
N PHE A 568 37.55 4.26 18.17
CA PHE A 568 36.97 4.24 19.50
C PHE A 568 36.06 3.03 19.66
N LEU A 569 36.01 2.46 20.85
CA LEU A 569 34.98 1.55 21.29
C LEU A 569 33.84 2.39 21.88
N CYS A 570 32.61 2.08 21.50
CA CYS A 570 31.42 2.75 22.01
C CYS A 570 30.31 1.73 22.26
N HIS A 571 29.33 2.11 23.08
CA HIS A 571 28.05 1.39 23.14
C HIS A 571 26.89 2.36 22.95
N LEU A 572 25.74 1.81 22.57
CA LEU A 572 24.51 2.58 22.49
C LEU A 572 24.12 3.06 23.89
N GLU A 573 23.70 4.31 24.05
CA GLU A 573 23.27 4.85 25.35
C GLU A 573 22.09 4.05 25.93
N GLU A 574 21.13 3.68 25.07
CA GLU A 574 19.91 2.96 25.43
C GLU A 574 20.11 1.44 25.60
N ASP A 575 21.15 0.87 24.96
CA ASP A 575 21.53 -0.54 25.11
C ASP A 575 23.06 -0.69 25.26
N PRO A 576 23.56 -0.65 26.51
CA PRO A 576 24.98 -0.84 26.77
C PRO A 576 25.55 -2.20 26.34
N ALA A 577 24.70 -3.20 26.04
CA ALA A 577 25.16 -4.48 25.50
C ALA A 577 25.49 -4.40 24.00
N GLN A 578 24.98 -3.39 23.30
CA GLN A 578 25.27 -3.15 21.89
C GLN A 578 26.57 -2.34 21.76
N ILE A 579 27.68 -3.06 21.60
CA ILE A 579 29.02 -2.49 21.45
C ILE A 579 29.38 -2.34 19.96
N ALA A 580 30.00 -1.21 19.60
CA ALA A 580 30.45 -0.91 18.25
C ALA A 580 31.82 -0.23 18.23
N PHE A 581 32.41 -0.13 17.04
CA PHE A 581 33.60 0.68 16.80
C PHE A 581 33.20 1.96 16.07
N MET A 582 33.58 3.12 16.62
CA MET A 582 33.40 4.42 16.00
C MET A 582 34.73 4.92 15.44
N ARG A 583 34.73 5.34 14.18
CA ARG A 583 35.90 5.95 13.55
C ARG A 583 35.63 7.42 13.26
N ILE A 584 36.48 8.29 13.81
CA ILE A 584 36.36 9.75 13.65
C ILE A 584 37.53 10.23 12.81
N TYR A 585 37.24 10.93 11.72
CA TYR A 585 38.22 11.58 10.88
C TYR A 585 38.23 13.08 11.19
N TYR A 586 39.41 13.65 11.38
CA TYR A 586 39.56 15.07 11.65
C TYR A 586 40.72 15.64 10.83
N GLN A 587 40.48 16.72 10.10
CA GLN A 587 41.53 17.37 9.34
C GLN A 587 42.50 18.08 10.31
N ILE A 588 43.80 17.86 10.16
CA ILE A 588 44.82 18.51 11.01
C ILE A 588 45.62 19.53 10.19
N PRO A 589 46.24 20.54 10.81
CA PRO A 589 47.03 21.53 10.09
C PRO A 589 48.21 20.93 9.32
N VAL A 590 48.60 21.58 8.23
CA VAL A 590 49.90 21.37 7.60
C VAL A 590 51.01 21.72 8.60
N THR A 591 52.01 20.84 8.70
CA THR A 591 53.09 21.00 9.68
C THR A 591 53.81 22.34 9.52
N GLY A 592 53.91 23.11 10.60
CA GLY A 592 54.51 24.45 10.64
C GLY A 592 53.54 25.61 10.35
N THR A 593 52.23 25.34 10.31
CA THR A 593 51.17 26.36 10.14
C THR A 593 50.21 26.47 11.33
N GLU A 594 50.47 25.73 12.40
CA GLU A 594 49.58 25.52 13.54
C GLU A 594 49.22 26.83 14.27
N ASP A 595 50.11 27.82 14.27
CA ASP A 595 49.95 29.07 15.01
C ASP A 595 49.34 30.23 14.16
N ASP A 596 48.98 29.98 12.90
CA ASP A 596 48.48 31.03 11.98
C ASP A 596 47.03 30.76 11.57
N LEU A 597 46.10 31.36 12.30
CA LEU A 597 44.65 31.22 12.10
C LEU A 597 44.19 31.52 10.67
N ALA A 598 44.81 32.49 9.99
CA ALA A 598 44.46 32.83 8.61
C ALA A 598 44.88 31.73 7.63
N LYS A 599 46.03 31.07 7.88
CA LYS A 599 46.46 29.90 7.11
C LYS A 599 45.65 28.66 7.44
N LEU A 600 45.21 28.48 8.68
CA LEU A 600 44.34 27.37 9.07
C LEU A 600 42.99 27.44 8.35
N ALA A 601 42.36 28.62 8.32
CA ALA A 601 41.09 28.82 7.62
C ALA A 601 41.20 28.52 6.11
N GLN A 602 42.34 28.82 5.48
CA GLN A 602 42.59 28.51 4.06
C GLN A 602 42.86 27.02 3.80
N GLN A 603 43.16 26.22 4.83
CA GLN A 603 43.44 24.79 4.72
C GLN A 603 42.19 23.93 4.89
N VAL A 604 41.09 24.46 5.43
CA VAL A 604 39.84 23.71 5.61
C VAL A 604 39.33 23.30 4.23
N ILE A 605 39.23 22.00 4.00
CA ILE A 605 38.76 21.42 2.75
C ILE A 605 37.55 20.55 3.09
N GLU A 606 36.47 20.68 2.32
CA GLU A 606 35.30 19.83 2.47
C GLU A 606 35.71 18.35 2.37
N PRO A 607 35.29 17.50 3.33
CA PRO A 607 35.62 16.09 3.30
C PRO A 607 35.17 15.45 1.99
N LYS A 608 36.05 14.68 1.35
CA LYS A 608 35.64 13.80 0.25
C LYS A 608 34.85 12.64 0.82
N VAL A 609 33.87 12.16 0.05
CA VAL A 609 33.10 10.93 0.31
C VAL A 609 34.01 9.83 0.88
N CYS A 610 33.71 9.37 2.09
CA CYS A 610 34.49 8.34 2.77
C CYS A 610 34.47 7.03 1.97
N SER A 611 35.62 6.63 1.43
CA SER A 611 35.73 5.41 0.60
C SER A 611 35.40 4.14 1.38
N GLU A 612 35.62 4.13 2.70
CA GLU A 612 35.20 3.02 3.57
C GLU A 612 33.68 2.90 3.61
N ARG A 613 32.95 4.02 3.77
CA ARG A 613 31.48 4.04 3.71
C ARG A 613 30.96 3.42 2.42
N GLU A 614 31.47 3.85 1.27
CA GLU A 614 31.01 3.34 -0.02
C GLU A 614 31.33 1.84 -0.19
N ALA A 615 32.48 1.39 0.31
CA ALA A 615 32.84 -0.02 0.32
C ALA A 615 31.89 -0.84 1.21
N PHE A 616 31.58 -0.38 2.43
CA PHE A 616 30.63 -1.03 3.33
C PHE A 616 29.21 -1.05 2.74
N LYS A 617 28.73 0.07 2.17
CA LYS A 617 27.43 0.13 1.49
C LYS A 617 27.35 -0.89 0.35
N GLN A 618 28.39 -0.99 -0.49
CA GLN A 618 28.44 -1.97 -1.59
C GLN A 618 28.53 -3.42 -1.12
N LEU A 619 29.33 -3.71 -0.09
CA LEU A 619 29.50 -5.06 0.44
C LEU A 619 28.24 -5.56 1.16
N MET A 620 27.55 -4.68 1.88
CA MET A 620 26.25 -4.98 2.49
C MET A 620 25.16 -5.19 1.43
N ALA A 621 25.14 -4.36 0.37
CA ALA A 621 24.21 -4.55 -0.76
C ALA A 621 24.42 -5.86 -1.54
N GLN A 622 25.56 -6.54 -1.35
CA GLN A 622 25.89 -7.83 -1.95
C GLN A 622 25.80 -9.01 -0.96
N ASP A 623 25.16 -8.83 0.20
CA ASP A 623 24.96 -9.87 1.23
C ASP A 623 26.26 -10.49 1.77
N CYS A 624 27.35 -9.73 1.87
CA CYS A 624 28.61 -10.25 2.39
C CYS A 624 28.57 -10.41 3.93
N THR A 625 28.37 -11.63 4.42
CA THR A 625 28.24 -11.94 5.87
C THR A 625 29.54 -11.83 6.67
N ALA A 626 30.68 -11.56 6.03
CA ALA A 626 32.00 -11.45 6.68
C ALA A 626 32.33 -10.02 7.13
N VAL A 627 31.44 -9.05 6.87
CA VAL A 627 31.69 -7.63 7.06
C VAL A 627 30.96 -7.15 8.31
N PRO A 628 31.61 -6.37 9.21
CA PRO A 628 30.93 -5.75 10.34
C PRO A 628 29.73 -4.91 9.89
N HIS A 629 28.66 -4.93 10.68
CA HIS A 629 27.48 -4.12 10.41
C HIS A 629 27.83 -2.64 10.52
N TYR A 630 27.52 -1.88 9.47
CA TYR A 630 27.71 -0.45 9.45
C TYR A 630 26.50 0.22 10.09
N LEU A 631 26.71 0.90 11.23
CA LEU A 631 25.63 1.42 12.08
C LEU A 631 25.31 2.90 11.88
N GLY A 632 26.05 3.60 11.01
CA GLY A 632 25.81 5.02 10.72
C GLY A 632 27.07 5.79 10.35
N TYR A 633 26.89 7.03 9.88
CA TYR A 633 27.95 8.01 9.62
C TYR A 633 27.40 9.41 9.71
N VAL A 634 28.18 10.28 10.34
CA VAL A 634 27.88 11.70 10.48
C VAL A 634 29.10 12.49 10.02
N GLU A 635 28.86 13.54 9.26
CA GLU A 635 29.85 14.53 8.85
C GLU A 635 29.58 15.80 9.68
N LYS A 636 30.60 16.32 10.35
CA LYS A 636 30.53 17.53 11.18
C LYS A 636 31.53 18.55 10.69
#